data_AF-A0A350RA28-F1
#
_entry.id   AF-A0A350RA28-F1
#
_cell.length_a   1.000
_cell.length_b   1.000
_cell.length_c   1.000
_cell.angle_alpha   90.00
_cell.angle_beta   90.00
_cell.angle_gamma   90.00
#
_symmetry.space_group_name_H-M   'P 1'
#
loop_
_entity.id
_entity.type
_entity.pdbx_description
1 polymer ?
#
loop_
_entity_poly.entity_id
_entity_poly.type
_entity_poly.pdbx_seq_one_letter_code
_entity_poly.pdbx_strand_id
1 'polypeptide(L)'
;MLEKMRSNPIAKVNTLGPYHVEKNQFANYYLIHKKNQHLLVDLAPIHFFDQFKQDIEKDIPISSITHLVLMNRMLTTLHVITELIHNGFKGVIVTDRYLASQLETSKLNVDIYVVDDHQYQLKNGEEVILSFATIQFLPYPDMIVTFEPVQSILFPGLLFSSYQEDLNPLTDTDLQKAIFTFHKEIMPSSQFIVPALTKIEKLKPKIILPAYGTLLDESLVLLAMEWMRKMSFHNNYISNSKTGGAIENLDYFMLINQLIMALEKHYSRIEILNTFIGSAFNLDHETLTLKKTSLANYKMWHQFFDVVFSKKGMSWLIIMEPTLQHLMRTYGVELPSIYRTETMKLKEETRLLEEKRNELETHLSLLKQQIDEAKDDIVRDPLTKLYNQDMLKHMMKEHFQSSPVSGRTRGLLLIQLDQLQDINKRYSKETGDESVRNMVYVIDQVKDQNVVLFKQSGPGIFALVEDVNKKEIINQSIKFKNSIAESTSFIEKVSVSIAIVTCEELDPTLDMDEKVKYYFSTLEKRIAYAKLKGQSQIIDESIVIPDQAEGLILLVDQDELNRNMLYRIFKRINFDVVLADSVVEAFQLIQKRKIDVVISEINLSKMDGFQLKMMMNESKTYHEIPFIMVSHNKTIDNIRRGNLLDVDLILEKPIIPEELIGHVKRMKERHKS
;
A
#
# COMPACT_ATOMS: atom_id res chain seq x y z
N MET A 1 -43.31 -38.75 -1.49
CA MET A 1 -42.13 -38.56 -2.36
C MET A 1 -40.87 -39.20 -1.77
N LEU A 2 -40.52 -38.92 -0.50
CA LEU A 2 -39.35 -39.50 0.19
C LEU A 2 -39.33 -41.05 0.25
N GLU A 3 -40.47 -41.71 0.36
CA GLU A 3 -40.53 -43.19 0.32
C GLU A 3 -40.30 -43.79 -1.08
N LYS A 4 -40.65 -43.05 -2.16
CA LYS A 4 -40.43 -43.51 -3.55
C LYS A 4 -38.97 -43.42 -3.99
N MET A 5 -38.14 -42.61 -3.34
CA MET A 5 -36.70 -42.48 -3.65
C MET A 5 -35.83 -43.60 -3.06
N ARG A 6 -36.36 -44.43 -2.15
CA ARG A 6 -35.60 -45.46 -1.43
C ARG A 6 -35.40 -46.78 -2.19
N SER A 7 -35.93 -46.95 -3.41
CA SER A 7 -36.09 -48.28 -4.03
C SER A 7 -35.30 -48.57 -5.32
N ASN A 8 -34.27 -47.79 -5.69
CA ASN A 8 -33.45 -48.05 -6.90
C ASN A 8 -31.93 -48.12 -6.59
N PRO A 9 -31.15 -49.16 -6.99
CA PRO A 9 -29.92 -49.53 -6.28
C PRO A 9 -28.62 -48.80 -6.64
N ILE A 10 -28.62 -47.77 -7.50
CA ILE A 10 -27.35 -47.28 -8.10
C ILE A 10 -26.94 -45.84 -7.69
N ALA A 11 -27.80 -45.10 -6.98
CA ALA A 11 -27.37 -43.99 -6.13
C ALA A 11 -28.48 -43.72 -5.10
N LYS A 12 -28.14 -43.61 -3.82
CA LYS A 12 -29.10 -43.21 -2.79
C LYS A 12 -28.79 -41.75 -2.46
N VAL A 13 -29.73 -40.84 -2.71
CA VAL A 13 -29.62 -39.45 -2.25
C VAL A 13 -30.53 -39.31 -1.04
N ASN A 14 -29.94 -38.97 0.10
CA ASN A 14 -30.66 -38.69 1.33
C ASN A 14 -30.75 -37.19 1.53
N THR A 15 -31.95 -36.70 1.84
CA THR A 15 -32.14 -35.32 2.29
C THR A 15 -31.87 -35.24 3.79
N LEU A 16 -31.00 -34.33 4.18
CA LEU A 16 -30.73 -33.94 5.56
C LEU A 16 -31.58 -32.69 5.83
N GLY A 17 -32.49 -32.77 6.80
CA GLY A 17 -33.50 -31.73 7.07
C GLY A 17 -34.93 -32.17 6.74
N PRO A 18 -35.88 -31.22 6.59
CA PRO A 18 -35.67 -29.78 6.48
C PRO A 18 -35.40 -29.08 7.82
N TYR A 19 -34.52 -28.06 7.79
CA TYR A 19 -34.22 -27.19 8.94
C TYR A 19 -35.02 -25.90 8.84
N HIS A 20 -35.75 -25.53 9.89
CA HIS A 20 -36.52 -24.29 9.90
C HIS A 20 -35.62 -23.09 10.27
N VAL A 21 -35.04 -22.44 9.26
CA VAL A 21 -34.00 -21.41 9.44
C VAL A 21 -34.61 -20.05 9.79
N GLU A 22 -35.70 -19.67 9.12
CA GLU A 22 -36.46 -18.44 9.36
C GLU A 22 -37.95 -18.65 9.05
N LYS A 23 -38.81 -17.66 9.32
CA LYS A 23 -40.24 -17.73 9.01
C LYS A 23 -40.44 -18.05 7.53
N ASN A 24 -41.06 -19.19 7.26
CA ASN A 24 -41.34 -19.74 5.93
C ASN A 24 -40.09 -20.16 5.12
N GLN A 25 -38.95 -20.43 5.77
CA GLN A 25 -37.72 -20.92 5.13
C GLN A 25 -37.28 -22.26 5.70
N PHE A 26 -37.42 -23.31 4.88
CA PHE A 26 -36.97 -24.66 5.19
C PHE A 26 -35.73 -24.99 4.35
N ALA A 27 -34.57 -25.13 4.98
CA ALA A 27 -33.32 -25.46 4.30
C ALA A 27 -33.14 -26.98 4.16
N ASN A 28 -32.62 -27.40 3.02
CA ASN A 28 -32.32 -28.79 2.68
C ASN A 28 -30.82 -28.94 2.37
N TYR A 29 -30.23 -30.03 2.86
CA TYR A 29 -28.88 -30.46 2.49
C TYR A 29 -28.94 -31.91 2.04
N TYR A 30 -27.90 -32.39 1.35
CA TYR A 30 -27.99 -33.70 0.69
C TYR A 30 -26.76 -34.54 0.90
N LEU A 31 -26.97 -35.83 1.13
CA LEU A 31 -25.93 -36.83 1.21
C LEU A 31 -26.12 -37.84 0.08
N ILE A 32 -25.15 -37.90 -0.83
CA ILE A 32 -25.14 -38.78 -2.00
C ILE A 32 -24.25 -39.99 -1.70
N HIS A 33 -24.81 -41.19 -1.86
CA HIS A 33 -24.08 -42.44 -1.72
C HIS A 33 -23.81 -43.03 -3.12
N LYS A 34 -22.53 -43.18 -3.47
CA LYS A 34 -22.08 -43.86 -4.69
C LYS A 34 -20.98 -44.87 -4.38
N LYS A 35 -21.31 -46.17 -4.43
CA LYS A 35 -20.37 -47.27 -4.16
C LYS A 35 -19.59 -47.03 -2.85
N ASN A 36 -18.31 -46.64 -2.92
CA ASN A 36 -17.41 -46.35 -1.79
C ASN A 36 -17.18 -44.84 -1.55
N GLN A 37 -18.06 -43.98 -2.06
CA GLN A 37 -17.97 -42.54 -1.90
C GLN A 37 -19.25 -41.99 -1.30
N HIS A 38 -19.07 -41.09 -0.34
CA HIS A 38 -20.12 -40.38 0.35
C HIS A 38 -19.88 -38.89 0.14
N LEU A 39 -20.78 -38.25 -0.62
CA LEU A 39 -20.64 -36.86 -1.01
C LEU A 39 -21.70 -36.03 -0.26
N LEU A 40 -21.23 -35.11 0.58
CA LEU A 40 -22.09 -34.15 1.27
C LEU A 40 -22.22 -32.89 0.42
N VAL A 41 -23.44 -32.46 0.12
CA VAL A 41 -23.74 -31.28 -0.71
C VAL A 41 -24.26 -30.15 0.17
N ASP A 42 -23.50 -29.06 0.20
CA ASP A 42 -23.64 -27.89 1.05
C ASP A 42 -23.66 -28.18 2.56
N LEU A 43 -23.72 -27.12 3.35
CA LEU A 43 -23.60 -27.16 4.81
C LEU A 43 -24.75 -26.43 5.48
N ALA A 44 -25.18 -26.92 6.64
CA ALA A 44 -26.07 -26.18 7.51
C ALA A 44 -25.35 -25.02 8.21
N PRO A 45 -26.05 -23.90 8.52
CA PRO A 45 -25.54 -22.86 9.40
C PRO A 45 -25.08 -23.43 10.75
N ILE A 46 -24.09 -22.79 11.37
CA ILE A 46 -23.45 -23.31 12.60
C ILE A 46 -24.43 -23.55 13.76
N HIS A 47 -25.51 -22.76 13.87
CA HIS A 47 -26.51 -22.92 14.93
C HIS A 47 -27.37 -24.20 14.78
N PHE A 48 -27.34 -24.84 13.60
CA PHE A 48 -27.96 -26.15 13.37
C PHE A 48 -26.93 -27.29 13.37
N PHE A 49 -25.66 -27.02 13.68
CA PHE A 49 -24.59 -28.01 13.51
C PHE A 49 -24.82 -29.31 14.28
N ASP A 50 -25.27 -29.25 15.53
CA ASP A 50 -25.50 -30.46 16.34
C ASP A 50 -26.59 -31.35 15.72
N GLN A 51 -27.68 -30.75 15.26
CA GLN A 51 -28.76 -31.48 14.57
C GLN A 51 -28.27 -32.01 13.22
N PHE A 52 -27.54 -31.19 12.46
CA PHE A 52 -26.96 -31.55 11.17
C PHE A 52 -25.99 -32.72 11.27
N LYS A 53 -25.11 -32.70 12.27
CA LYS A 53 -24.21 -33.80 12.62
C LYS A 53 -25.00 -35.07 12.95
N GLN A 54 -26.01 -34.98 13.82
CA GLN A 54 -26.85 -36.14 14.16
C GLN A 54 -27.54 -36.73 12.93
N ASP A 55 -28.03 -35.88 12.02
CA ASP A 55 -28.71 -36.34 10.80
C ASP A 55 -27.75 -36.99 9.79
N ILE A 56 -26.49 -36.53 9.72
CA ILE A 56 -25.43 -37.22 8.98
C ILE A 56 -25.12 -38.58 9.63
N GLU A 57 -24.88 -38.60 10.94
CA GLU A 57 -24.46 -39.78 11.71
C GLU A 57 -25.54 -40.87 11.81
N LYS A 58 -26.81 -40.54 11.53
CA LYS A 58 -27.89 -41.53 11.33
C LYS A 58 -27.65 -42.44 10.12
N ASP A 59 -26.97 -41.95 9.08
CA ASP A 59 -26.65 -42.75 7.89
C ASP A 59 -25.20 -43.23 7.90
N ILE A 60 -24.24 -42.32 8.12
CA ILE A 60 -22.80 -42.63 8.07
C ILE A 60 -21.98 -41.78 9.07
N PRO A 61 -20.84 -42.27 9.59
CA PRO A 61 -19.95 -41.44 10.41
C PRO A 61 -19.33 -40.31 9.58
N ILE A 62 -19.13 -39.12 10.19
CA ILE A 62 -18.51 -37.95 9.52
C ILE A 62 -17.16 -38.29 8.87
N SER A 63 -16.38 -39.17 9.51
CA SER A 63 -15.08 -39.63 8.99
C SER A 63 -15.14 -40.43 7.69
N SER A 64 -16.33 -40.89 7.27
CA SER A 64 -16.53 -41.62 6.01
C SER A 64 -16.93 -40.72 4.84
N ILE A 65 -17.20 -39.44 5.08
CA ILE A 65 -17.49 -38.48 4.01
C ILE A 65 -16.23 -38.30 3.18
N THR A 66 -16.29 -38.65 1.90
CA THR A 66 -15.14 -38.58 1.00
C THR A 66 -15.04 -37.24 0.29
N HIS A 67 -16.18 -36.61 -0.01
CA HIS A 67 -16.21 -35.29 -0.66
C HIS A 67 -17.23 -34.38 0.01
N LEU A 68 -16.84 -33.13 0.22
CA LEU A 68 -17.72 -32.06 0.67
C LEU A 68 -17.89 -31.05 -0.47
N VAL A 69 -19.03 -31.07 -1.15
CA VAL A 69 -19.35 -30.19 -2.27
C VAL A 69 -19.97 -28.89 -1.75
N LEU A 70 -19.31 -27.76 -1.99
CA LEU A 70 -19.77 -26.45 -1.53
C LEU A 70 -20.18 -25.58 -2.73
N MET A 71 -21.46 -25.22 -2.78
CA MET A 71 -22.07 -24.40 -3.82
C MET A 71 -22.55 -23.06 -3.29
N ASN A 72 -23.04 -23.04 -2.04
CA ASN A 72 -23.60 -21.85 -1.41
C ASN A 72 -22.59 -21.16 -0.49
N ARG A 73 -22.65 -19.83 -0.46
CA ARG A 73 -21.80 -18.98 0.38
C ARG A 73 -22.56 -18.61 1.65
N MET A 74 -21.97 -18.84 2.81
CA MET A 74 -22.51 -18.40 4.11
C MET A 74 -21.38 -17.86 4.99
N LEU A 75 -21.68 -16.91 5.87
CA LEU A 75 -20.69 -16.37 6.81
C LEU A 75 -20.08 -17.45 7.71
N THR A 76 -20.84 -18.51 8.01
CA THR A 76 -20.43 -19.56 8.95
C THR A 76 -19.74 -20.75 8.27
N THR A 77 -19.53 -20.74 6.96
CA THR A 77 -18.99 -21.89 6.21
C THR A 77 -17.67 -22.39 6.80
N LEU A 78 -16.70 -21.50 7.07
CA LEU A 78 -15.41 -21.89 7.66
C LEU A 78 -15.54 -22.54 9.04
N HIS A 79 -16.45 -22.02 9.88
CA HIS A 79 -16.68 -22.57 11.22
C HIS A 79 -17.25 -23.97 11.15
N VAL A 80 -18.21 -24.21 10.25
CA VAL A 80 -18.84 -25.53 10.08
C VAL A 80 -17.83 -26.53 9.51
N ILE A 81 -17.00 -26.13 8.55
CA ILE A 81 -15.93 -27.00 8.02
C ILE A 81 -14.94 -27.38 9.13
N THR A 82 -14.52 -26.39 9.95
CA THR A 82 -13.62 -26.62 11.08
C THR A 82 -14.22 -27.63 12.05
N GLU A 83 -15.51 -27.49 12.35
CA GLU A 83 -16.20 -28.41 13.24
C GLU A 83 -16.34 -29.82 12.62
N LEU A 84 -16.59 -29.95 11.32
CA LEU A 84 -16.55 -31.26 10.64
C LEU A 84 -15.17 -31.92 10.73
N ILE A 85 -14.08 -31.15 10.58
CA ILE A 85 -12.70 -31.63 10.72
C ILE A 85 -12.44 -32.12 12.14
N HIS A 86 -12.86 -31.36 13.17
CA HIS A 86 -12.77 -31.79 14.57
C HIS A 86 -13.55 -33.09 14.83
N ASN A 87 -14.67 -33.28 14.13
CA ASN A 87 -15.49 -34.48 14.19
C ASN A 87 -15.05 -35.58 13.22
N GLY A 88 -13.84 -35.48 12.65
CA GLY A 88 -13.16 -36.57 11.95
C GLY A 88 -13.24 -36.53 10.43
N PHE A 89 -13.77 -35.47 9.82
CA PHE A 89 -13.76 -35.28 8.37
C PHE A 89 -12.31 -35.16 7.85
N LYS A 90 -11.97 -35.99 6.85
CA LYS A 90 -10.66 -36.00 6.17
C LYS A 90 -10.80 -36.10 4.64
N GLY A 91 -12.00 -35.86 4.13
CA GLY A 91 -12.29 -35.91 2.70
C GLY A 91 -11.79 -34.67 1.97
N VAL A 92 -12.15 -34.59 0.69
CA VAL A 92 -11.77 -33.49 -0.20
C VAL A 92 -12.91 -32.48 -0.29
N ILE A 93 -12.62 -31.19 -0.19
CA ILE A 93 -13.61 -30.12 -0.41
C ILE A 93 -13.67 -29.80 -1.90
N VAL A 94 -14.84 -29.93 -2.50
CA VAL A 94 -15.08 -29.69 -3.93
C VAL A 94 -15.83 -28.36 -4.09
N THR A 95 -15.22 -27.37 -4.74
CA THR A 95 -15.85 -26.04 -4.90
C THR A 95 -15.26 -25.25 -6.06
N ASP A 96 -15.77 -24.03 -6.30
CA ASP A 96 -15.28 -23.09 -7.31
C ASP A 96 -13.97 -22.39 -6.88
N ARG A 97 -13.27 -21.78 -7.84
CA ARG A 97 -12.02 -21.03 -7.59
C ARG A 97 -12.15 -19.98 -6.49
N TYR A 98 -13.29 -19.30 -6.42
CA TYR A 98 -13.47 -18.17 -5.51
C TYR A 98 -13.51 -18.66 -4.05
N LEU A 99 -14.31 -19.70 -3.76
CA LEU A 99 -14.36 -20.25 -2.40
C LEU A 99 -13.07 -21.02 -2.07
N ALA A 100 -12.45 -21.69 -3.05
CA ALA A 100 -11.16 -22.35 -2.87
C ALA A 100 -10.08 -21.37 -2.39
N SER A 101 -9.98 -20.19 -3.02
CA SER A 101 -9.07 -19.12 -2.61
C SER A 101 -9.26 -18.71 -1.14
N GLN A 102 -10.52 -18.60 -0.67
CA GLN A 102 -10.80 -18.28 0.72
C GLN A 102 -10.38 -19.41 1.66
N LEU A 103 -10.64 -20.66 1.29
CA LEU A 103 -10.29 -21.83 2.08
C LEU A 103 -8.77 -22.04 2.17
N GLU A 104 -8.03 -21.83 1.08
CA GLU A 104 -6.56 -21.94 1.06
C GLU A 104 -5.90 -20.93 2.03
N THR A 105 -6.44 -19.70 2.12
CA THR A 105 -5.93 -18.70 3.08
C THR A 105 -6.18 -19.07 4.54
N SER A 106 -7.19 -19.91 4.81
CA SER A 106 -7.59 -20.30 6.17
C SER A 106 -6.70 -21.39 6.80
N LYS A 107 -5.73 -21.95 6.05
CA LYS A 107 -4.79 -22.98 6.51
C LYS A 107 -5.45 -24.24 7.12
N LEU A 108 -6.64 -24.60 6.64
CA LEU A 108 -7.31 -25.83 7.04
C LEU A 108 -6.55 -27.06 6.49
N ASN A 109 -6.42 -28.10 7.29
CA ASN A 109 -5.73 -29.34 6.90
C ASN A 109 -6.65 -30.28 6.10
N VAL A 110 -7.11 -29.82 4.93
CA VAL A 110 -8.01 -30.55 4.03
C VAL A 110 -7.62 -30.26 2.58
N ASP A 111 -7.75 -31.28 1.72
CA ASP A 111 -7.50 -31.12 0.30
C ASP A 111 -8.67 -30.39 -0.37
N ILE A 112 -8.36 -29.51 -1.33
CA ILE A 112 -9.34 -28.73 -2.06
C ILE A 112 -9.29 -29.12 -3.55
N TYR A 113 -10.44 -29.50 -4.08
CA TYR A 113 -10.67 -29.81 -5.48
C TYR A 113 -11.40 -28.64 -6.14
N VAL A 114 -10.66 -27.87 -6.94
CA VAL A 114 -11.21 -26.71 -7.66
C VAL A 114 -11.82 -27.18 -8.98
N VAL A 115 -13.14 -27.04 -9.13
CA VAL A 115 -13.86 -27.56 -10.30
C VAL A 115 -13.45 -26.89 -11.61
N ASP A 116 -12.99 -25.65 -11.55
CA ASP A 116 -12.46 -24.87 -12.68
C ASP A 116 -11.27 -25.57 -13.37
N ASP A 117 -10.38 -26.18 -12.59
CA ASP A 117 -9.18 -26.89 -13.09
C ASP A 117 -9.50 -28.25 -13.73
N HIS A 118 -10.72 -28.75 -13.48
CA HIS A 118 -11.10 -30.12 -13.79
C HIS A 118 -12.24 -30.18 -14.82
N GLN A 119 -12.32 -29.16 -15.69
CA GLN A 119 -13.36 -29.06 -16.72
C GLN A 119 -14.78 -29.23 -16.15
N TYR A 120 -14.99 -28.78 -14.91
CA TYR A 120 -16.28 -28.87 -14.22
C TYR A 120 -16.82 -30.31 -14.11
N GLN A 121 -15.94 -31.30 -13.90
CA GLN A 121 -16.32 -32.69 -13.68
C GLN A 121 -15.54 -33.31 -12.52
N LEU A 122 -16.24 -33.94 -11.59
CA LEU A 122 -15.63 -34.83 -10.60
C LEU A 122 -15.68 -36.27 -11.12
N LYS A 123 -14.52 -36.90 -11.27
CA LYS A 123 -14.38 -38.24 -11.86
C LYS A 123 -13.78 -39.24 -10.87
N ASN A 124 -14.14 -40.50 -11.00
CA ASN A 124 -13.45 -41.63 -10.38
C ASN A 124 -13.07 -42.63 -11.48
N GLY A 125 -11.79 -42.60 -11.86
CA GLY A 125 -11.34 -43.20 -13.12
C GLY A 125 -11.97 -42.49 -14.32
N GLU A 126 -12.59 -43.27 -15.21
CA GLU A 126 -13.31 -42.73 -16.39
C GLU A 126 -14.78 -42.37 -16.08
N GLU A 127 -15.31 -42.77 -14.92
CA GLU A 127 -16.71 -42.53 -14.53
C GLU A 127 -16.89 -41.10 -13.99
N VAL A 128 -17.78 -40.31 -14.60
CA VAL A 128 -18.17 -38.99 -14.09
C VAL A 128 -19.14 -39.17 -12.92
N ILE A 129 -18.72 -38.76 -11.73
CA ILE A 129 -19.50 -38.85 -10.49
C ILE A 129 -20.48 -37.69 -10.41
N LEU A 130 -19.97 -36.47 -10.60
CA LEU A 130 -20.71 -35.22 -10.61
C LEU A 130 -20.20 -34.34 -11.77
N SER A 131 -21.11 -33.57 -12.35
CA SER A 131 -20.79 -32.49 -13.29
C SER A 131 -21.22 -31.16 -12.70
N PHE A 132 -20.51 -30.10 -13.05
CA PHE A 132 -20.77 -28.76 -12.55
C PHE A 132 -21.08 -27.79 -13.69
N ALA A 133 -21.80 -26.73 -13.41
CA ALA A 133 -22.10 -25.68 -14.38
C ALA A 133 -22.08 -24.31 -13.71
N THR A 134 -21.41 -23.32 -14.32
CA THR A 134 -21.37 -21.97 -13.75
C THR A 134 -22.64 -21.19 -14.05
N ILE A 135 -23.17 -20.49 -13.05
CA ILE A 135 -24.24 -19.51 -13.18
C ILE A 135 -23.79 -18.21 -12.51
N GLN A 136 -24.26 -17.07 -13.02
CA GLN A 136 -23.75 -15.76 -12.61
C GLN A 136 -24.88 -14.87 -12.11
N PHE A 137 -24.58 -14.08 -11.08
CA PHE A 137 -25.49 -13.11 -10.44
C PHE A 137 -26.81 -13.71 -9.92
N LEU A 138 -26.76 -14.94 -9.39
CA LEU A 138 -27.95 -15.65 -8.88
C LEU A 138 -27.72 -16.30 -7.50
N PRO A 139 -27.49 -15.52 -6.42
CA PRO A 139 -27.33 -14.07 -6.35
C PRO A 139 -25.86 -13.63 -6.37
N TYR A 140 -24.93 -14.58 -6.22
CA TYR A 140 -23.49 -14.31 -6.17
C TYR A 140 -22.91 -14.05 -7.57
N PRO A 141 -21.83 -13.27 -7.71
CA PRO A 141 -21.20 -12.99 -9.00
C PRO A 141 -20.92 -14.26 -9.82
N ASP A 142 -20.37 -15.27 -9.16
CA ASP A 142 -20.15 -16.61 -9.71
C ASP A 142 -20.66 -17.66 -8.73
N MET A 143 -21.40 -18.64 -9.21
CA MET A 143 -21.91 -19.75 -8.42
C MET A 143 -21.91 -21.03 -9.27
N ILE A 144 -21.78 -22.18 -8.62
CA ILE A 144 -21.80 -23.46 -9.31
C ILE A 144 -23.10 -24.24 -9.05
N VAL A 145 -23.63 -24.71 -10.18
CA VAL A 145 -24.48 -25.87 -10.44
C VAL A 145 -23.90 -27.21 -10.05
N THR A 146 -24.57 -28.13 -9.34
CA THR A 146 -24.09 -29.53 -9.25
C THR A 146 -25.11 -30.49 -9.86
N PHE A 147 -24.64 -31.42 -10.69
CA PHE A 147 -25.47 -32.38 -11.41
C PHE A 147 -24.94 -33.79 -11.27
N GLU A 148 -25.82 -34.71 -10.87
CA GLU A 148 -25.55 -36.14 -10.79
C GLU A 148 -26.11 -36.83 -12.06
N PRO A 149 -25.26 -37.39 -12.93
CA PRO A 149 -25.68 -37.84 -14.27
C PRO A 149 -26.48 -39.14 -14.29
N VAL A 150 -26.33 -40.04 -13.31
CA VAL A 150 -26.92 -41.38 -13.34
C VAL A 150 -28.43 -41.33 -13.12
N GLN A 151 -28.88 -40.61 -12.10
CA GLN A 151 -30.28 -40.38 -11.78
C GLN A 151 -30.81 -39.07 -12.37
N SER A 152 -29.95 -38.30 -13.02
CA SER A 152 -30.28 -37.00 -13.61
C SER A 152 -30.82 -36.02 -12.57
N ILE A 153 -30.12 -35.91 -11.44
CA ILE A 153 -30.49 -35.06 -10.31
C ILE A 153 -29.69 -33.75 -10.38
N LEU A 154 -30.39 -32.63 -10.33
CA LEU A 154 -29.79 -31.31 -10.20
C LEU A 154 -29.89 -30.82 -8.76
N PHE A 155 -28.75 -30.40 -8.24
CA PHE A 155 -28.64 -29.55 -7.05
C PHE A 155 -28.40 -28.13 -7.58
N PRO A 156 -29.39 -27.23 -7.50
CA PRO A 156 -29.33 -25.92 -8.14
C PRO A 156 -28.86 -24.80 -7.19
N GLY A 157 -28.51 -25.14 -5.95
CA GLY A 157 -28.27 -24.15 -4.89
C GLY A 157 -29.53 -23.35 -4.58
N LEU A 158 -29.41 -22.03 -4.61
CA LEU A 158 -30.53 -21.10 -4.36
C LEU A 158 -31.54 -21.03 -5.52
N LEU A 159 -31.21 -21.51 -6.71
CA LEU A 159 -32.14 -21.50 -7.83
C LEU A 159 -33.24 -22.55 -7.62
N PHE A 160 -34.48 -22.28 -8.06
CA PHE A 160 -35.68 -23.10 -7.79
C PHE A 160 -36.10 -23.21 -6.33
N SER A 161 -35.43 -22.49 -5.42
CA SER A 161 -35.83 -22.44 -4.02
C SER A 161 -37.17 -21.70 -3.83
N SER A 162 -37.89 -22.05 -2.76
CA SER A 162 -39.23 -21.56 -2.47
C SER A 162 -39.42 -21.28 -0.97
N TYR A 163 -40.24 -20.25 -0.65
CA TYR A 163 -40.74 -20.06 0.71
C TYR A 163 -41.91 -21.00 0.98
N GLN A 164 -41.95 -21.62 2.15
CA GLN A 164 -43.00 -22.57 2.52
C GLN A 164 -43.31 -22.44 4.01
N GLU A 165 -44.59 -22.30 4.38
CA GLU A 165 -45.01 -22.05 5.77
C GLU A 165 -45.00 -23.32 6.63
N ASP A 166 -45.28 -24.47 6.02
CA ASP A 166 -45.30 -25.79 6.66
C ASP A 166 -44.74 -26.87 5.72
N LEU A 167 -44.75 -28.14 6.14
CA LEU A 167 -44.25 -29.25 5.32
C LEU A 167 -45.32 -29.87 4.39
N ASN A 168 -46.49 -29.25 4.28
CA ASN A 168 -47.55 -29.78 3.43
C ASN A 168 -47.23 -29.52 1.95
N PRO A 169 -47.56 -30.46 1.04
CA PRO A 169 -47.38 -30.24 -0.39
C PRO A 169 -48.16 -29.03 -0.87
N LEU A 170 -47.48 -28.09 -1.54
CA LEU A 170 -48.12 -26.94 -2.17
C LEU A 170 -48.85 -27.35 -3.45
N THR A 171 -49.92 -26.64 -3.79
CA THR A 171 -50.50 -26.72 -5.13
C THR A 171 -49.53 -26.10 -6.15
N ASP A 172 -49.62 -26.49 -7.43
CA ASP A 172 -48.76 -25.94 -8.49
C ASP A 172 -48.79 -24.39 -8.53
N THR A 173 -49.96 -23.80 -8.29
CA THR A 173 -50.13 -22.34 -8.30
C THR A 173 -49.43 -21.68 -7.10
N ASP A 174 -49.52 -22.29 -5.92
CA ASP A 174 -48.89 -21.75 -4.72
C ASP A 174 -47.39 -21.98 -4.72
N LEU A 175 -46.93 -23.12 -5.26
CA LEU A 175 -45.52 -23.39 -5.49
C LEU A 175 -44.92 -22.38 -6.48
N GLN A 176 -45.62 -22.08 -7.59
CA GLN A 176 -45.18 -21.05 -8.53
C GLN A 176 -45.00 -19.68 -7.85
N LYS A 177 -45.98 -19.26 -7.03
CA LYS A 177 -45.90 -18.00 -6.28
C LYS A 177 -44.76 -18.02 -5.26
N ALA A 178 -44.56 -19.13 -4.58
CA ALA A 178 -43.51 -19.31 -3.58
C ALA A 178 -42.11 -19.21 -4.21
N ILE A 179 -41.89 -19.90 -5.34
CA ILE A 179 -40.65 -19.80 -6.11
C ILE A 179 -40.46 -18.36 -6.61
N PHE A 180 -41.49 -17.74 -7.18
CA PHE A 180 -41.40 -16.35 -7.66
C PHE A 180 -41.03 -15.37 -6.54
N THR A 181 -41.67 -15.50 -5.37
CA THR A 181 -41.43 -14.62 -4.22
C THR A 181 -40.00 -14.76 -3.71
N PHE A 182 -39.52 -16.01 -3.55
CA PHE A 182 -38.14 -16.27 -3.16
C PHE A 182 -37.13 -15.63 -4.12
N HIS A 183 -37.30 -15.84 -5.43
CA HIS A 183 -36.37 -15.31 -6.41
C HIS A 183 -36.43 -13.79 -6.52
N LYS A 184 -37.63 -13.20 -6.42
CA LYS A 184 -37.81 -11.76 -6.41
C LYS A 184 -37.09 -11.09 -5.24
N GLU A 185 -37.06 -11.73 -4.07
CA GLU A 185 -36.45 -11.17 -2.86
C GLU A 185 -34.94 -11.41 -2.79
N ILE A 186 -34.47 -12.59 -3.22
CA ILE A 186 -33.06 -13.01 -3.07
C ILE A 186 -32.21 -12.65 -4.29
N MET A 187 -32.76 -12.70 -5.51
CA MET A 187 -32.00 -12.49 -6.74
C MET A 187 -32.01 -11.01 -7.16
N PRO A 188 -30.90 -10.49 -7.73
CA PRO A 188 -30.81 -9.09 -8.12
C PRO A 188 -31.71 -8.75 -9.34
N SER A 189 -31.86 -9.66 -10.30
CA SER A 189 -32.69 -9.42 -11.49
C SER A 189 -33.04 -10.72 -12.20
N SER A 190 -34.24 -10.80 -12.77
CA SER A 190 -34.66 -11.96 -13.56
C SER A 190 -33.90 -12.10 -14.89
N GLN A 191 -33.17 -11.06 -15.33
CA GLN A 191 -32.38 -11.09 -16.57
C GLN A 191 -31.29 -12.17 -16.59
N PHE A 192 -30.80 -12.57 -15.40
CA PHE A 192 -29.75 -13.58 -15.26
C PHE A 192 -30.29 -15.01 -15.24
N ILE A 193 -31.60 -15.18 -15.04
CA ILE A 193 -32.25 -16.50 -14.95
C ILE A 193 -32.21 -17.22 -16.30
N VAL A 194 -32.60 -16.58 -17.40
CA VAL A 194 -32.68 -17.24 -18.72
C VAL A 194 -31.32 -17.80 -19.20
N PRO A 195 -30.19 -17.08 -19.09
CA PRO A 195 -28.87 -17.64 -19.36
C PRO A 195 -28.52 -18.85 -18.49
N ALA A 196 -28.85 -18.82 -17.19
CA ALA A 196 -28.63 -19.94 -16.27
C ALA A 196 -29.46 -21.17 -16.65
N LEU A 197 -30.75 -20.98 -16.93
CA LEU A 197 -31.66 -22.05 -17.39
C LEU A 197 -31.16 -22.70 -18.68
N THR A 198 -30.65 -21.91 -19.62
CA THR A 198 -30.10 -22.43 -20.89
C THR A 198 -28.93 -23.39 -20.67
N LYS A 199 -28.11 -23.18 -19.63
CA LYS A 199 -27.05 -24.11 -19.24
C LYS A 199 -27.61 -25.36 -18.57
N ILE A 200 -28.58 -25.19 -17.67
CA ILE A 200 -29.19 -26.28 -16.91
C ILE A 200 -30.01 -27.22 -17.83
N GLU A 201 -30.71 -26.70 -18.83
CA GLU A 201 -31.50 -27.49 -19.78
C GLU A 201 -30.66 -28.49 -20.57
N LYS A 202 -29.38 -28.17 -20.85
CA LYS A 202 -28.44 -29.09 -21.51
C LYS A 202 -28.16 -30.33 -20.66
N LEU A 203 -28.28 -30.22 -19.34
CA LEU A 203 -28.09 -31.33 -18.39
C LEU A 203 -29.31 -32.26 -18.32
N LYS A 204 -30.47 -31.82 -18.83
CA LYS A 204 -31.74 -32.57 -18.86
C LYS A 204 -32.10 -33.17 -17.48
N PRO A 205 -32.21 -32.35 -16.42
CA PRO A 205 -32.52 -32.85 -15.10
C PRO A 205 -33.92 -33.45 -15.04
N LYS A 206 -34.06 -34.59 -14.38
CA LYS A 206 -35.35 -35.21 -14.06
C LYS A 206 -35.84 -34.84 -12.67
N ILE A 207 -34.93 -34.52 -11.77
CA ILE A 207 -35.23 -34.17 -10.38
C ILE A 207 -34.42 -32.92 -10.05
N ILE A 208 -35.03 -31.96 -9.35
CA ILE A 208 -34.34 -30.79 -8.80
C ILE A 208 -34.49 -30.81 -7.29
N LEU A 209 -33.36 -30.71 -6.59
CA LEU A 209 -33.26 -30.73 -5.13
C LEU A 209 -32.75 -29.37 -4.65
N PRO A 210 -33.64 -28.37 -4.43
CA PRO A 210 -33.26 -27.00 -4.11
C PRO A 210 -32.80 -26.82 -2.66
N ALA A 211 -31.95 -25.81 -2.42
CA ALA A 211 -31.46 -25.49 -1.09
C ALA A 211 -32.59 -25.10 -0.11
N TYR A 212 -33.69 -24.53 -0.59
CA TYR A 212 -34.85 -24.23 0.26
C TYR A 212 -36.19 -24.70 -0.35
N GLY A 213 -37.06 -25.20 0.52
CA GLY A 213 -38.45 -25.50 0.21
C GLY A 213 -38.67 -26.84 -0.50
N THR A 214 -39.62 -26.86 -1.44
CA THR A 214 -40.15 -28.10 -2.03
C THR A 214 -39.22 -28.74 -3.05
N LEU A 215 -39.01 -30.06 -2.93
CA LEU A 215 -38.29 -30.88 -3.91
C LEU A 215 -39.12 -31.07 -5.19
N LEU A 216 -38.50 -30.98 -6.37
CA LEU A 216 -39.20 -31.05 -7.66
C LEU A 216 -38.93 -32.40 -8.34
N ASP A 217 -40.00 -33.14 -8.61
CA ASP A 217 -39.94 -34.37 -9.41
C ASP A 217 -40.07 -34.09 -10.91
N GLU A 218 -39.99 -35.14 -11.73
CA GLU A 218 -39.97 -35.03 -13.20
C GLU A 218 -41.18 -34.28 -13.78
N SER A 219 -42.33 -34.34 -13.12
CA SER A 219 -43.53 -33.62 -13.55
C SER A 219 -43.45 -32.12 -13.25
N LEU A 220 -42.91 -31.77 -12.09
CA LEU A 220 -42.76 -30.39 -11.64
C LEU A 220 -41.55 -29.68 -12.25
N VAL A 221 -40.50 -30.40 -12.63
CA VAL A 221 -39.28 -29.81 -13.22
C VAL A 221 -39.59 -29.03 -14.49
N LEU A 222 -40.40 -29.59 -15.40
CA LEU A 222 -40.77 -28.91 -16.64
C LEU A 222 -41.57 -27.62 -16.37
N LEU A 223 -42.53 -27.70 -15.45
CA LEU A 223 -43.35 -26.55 -15.05
C LEU A 223 -42.51 -25.47 -14.38
N ALA A 224 -41.63 -25.86 -13.45
CA ALA A 224 -40.75 -24.94 -12.74
C ALA A 224 -39.77 -24.22 -13.67
N MET A 225 -39.20 -24.92 -14.67
CA MET A 225 -38.37 -24.29 -15.71
C MET A 225 -39.14 -23.24 -16.51
N GLU A 226 -40.39 -23.53 -16.88
CA GLU A 226 -41.25 -22.60 -17.59
C GLU A 226 -41.63 -21.39 -16.74
N TRP A 227 -41.98 -21.61 -15.47
CA TRP A 227 -42.28 -20.55 -14.52
C TRP A 227 -41.08 -19.61 -14.39
N MET A 228 -39.90 -20.16 -14.12
CA MET A 228 -38.64 -19.42 -13.98
C MET A 228 -38.31 -18.58 -15.22
N ARG A 229 -38.54 -19.12 -16.42
CA ARG A 229 -38.32 -18.42 -17.70
C ARG A 229 -39.25 -17.22 -17.89
N LYS A 230 -40.49 -17.31 -17.39
CA LYS A 230 -41.51 -16.26 -17.52
C LYS A 230 -41.42 -15.21 -16.41
N MET A 231 -40.59 -15.42 -15.38
CA MET A 231 -40.47 -14.46 -14.28
C MET A 231 -39.88 -13.14 -14.75
N SER A 232 -40.52 -12.05 -14.37
CA SER A 232 -40.03 -10.70 -14.60
C SER A 232 -39.97 -9.95 -13.28
N PHE A 233 -38.76 -9.59 -12.86
CA PHE A 233 -38.53 -8.71 -11.72
C PHE A 233 -37.16 -8.05 -11.85
N HIS A 234 -37.07 -6.84 -11.30
CA HIS A 234 -35.80 -6.14 -11.09
C HIS A 234 -35.74 -5.75 -9.63
N ASN A 235 -34.86 -6.39 -8.88
CA ASN A 235 -34.79 -6.20 -7.44
C ASN A 235 -33.81 -5.06 -7.12
N ASN A 236 -34.33 -3.83 -7.15
CA ASN A 236 -33.62 -2.64 -6.62
C ASN A 236 -33.58 -2.62 -5.07
N TYR A 237 -34.01 -3.70 -4.41
CA TYR A 237 -34.35 -3.77 -3.00
C TYR A 237 -33.74 -5.01 -2.32
N ILE A 238 -32.43 -5.24 -2.47
CA ILE A 238 -31.68 -6.00 -1.44
C ILE A 238 -31.50 -5.09 -0.20
N SER A 239 -32.64 -4.67 0.38
CA SER A 239 -32.82 -4.22 1.76
C SER A 239 -34.34 -4.13 2.04
N ASN A 240 -34.82 -4.98 2.95
CA ASN A 240 -36.14 -4.98 3.62
C ASN A 240 -37.33 -5.69 2.94
N SER A 241 -37.63 -6.91 3.39
CA SER A 241 -38.90 -7.62 3.17
C SER A 241 -39.94 -7.27 4.24
N LYS A 242 -41.24 -7.26 3.87
CA LYS A 242 -42.38 -7.35 4.80
C LYS A 242 -43.61 -8.01 4.14
N THR A 243 -44.27 -8.84 4.93
CA THR A 243 -45.52 -9.60 4.71
C THR A 243 -46.75 -8.88 5.28
N GLY A 244 -47.95 -9.18 4.75
CA GLY A 244 -49.23 -9.16 5.49
C GLY A 244 -50.34 -8.20 5.00
N GLY A 245 -51.53 -8.75 4.70
CA GLY A 245 -52.70 -8.08 4.10
C GLY A 245 -53.61 -7.27 5.06
N ALA A 246 -54.53 -6.50 4.46
CA ALA A 246 -55.37 -5.48 5.10
C ALA A 246 -56.66 -6.02 5.74
N ILE A 247 -57.06 -5.39 6.85
CA ILE A 247 -58.31 -5.63 7.60
C ILE A 247 -59.42 -4.73 7.02
N GLU A 248 -60.56 -5.29 6.62
CA GLU A 248 -61.72 -4.55 6.14
C GLU A 248 -62.41 -3.80 7.30
N ASN A 249 -62.60 -2.47 7.13
CA ASN A 249 -63.13 -1.47 8.09
C ASN A 249 -62.19 -1.01 9.21
N LEU A 250 -61.19 -0.21 8.81
CA LEU A 250 -60.32 0.56 9.68
C LEU A 250 -61.02 1.79 10.29
N ASP A 251 -61.09 1.86 11.63
CA ASP A 251 -61.54 3.05 12.36
C ASP A 251 -60.42 4.10 12.45
N TYR A 252 -60.39 5.01 11.47
CA TYR A 252 -59.41 6.08 11.40
C TYR A 252 -59.51 7.10 12.57
N PHE A 253 -60.66 7.22 13.24
CA PHE A 253 -60.77 8.08 14.43
C PHE A 253 -59.96 7.49 15.59
N MET A 254 -60.08 6.17 15.81
CA MET A 254 -59.30 5.47 16.83
C MET A 254 -57.79 5.63 16.56
N LEU A 255 -57.36 5.43 15.31
CA LEU A 255 -55.94 5.48 14.94
C LEU A 255 -55.36 6.89 15.09
N ILE A 256 -56.08 7.91 14.67
CA ILE A 256 -55.66 9.31 14.85
C ILE A 256 -55.57 9.67 16.34
N ASN A 257 -56.51 9.20 17.16
CA ASN A 257 -56.45 9.42 18.61
C ASN A 257 -55.21 8.78 19.24
N GLN A 258 -54.79 7.59 18.80
CA GLN A 258 -53.55 6.96 19.29
C GLN A 258 -52.29 7.75 18.89
N LEU A 259 -52.29 8.39 17.71
CA LEU A 259 -51.21 9.28 17.28
C LEU A 259 -51.18 10.58 18.09
N ILE A 260 -52.34 11.16 18.39
CA ILE A 260 -52.45 12.34 19.27
C ILE A 260 -51.98 12.00 20.68
N MET A 261 -52.34 10.84 21.23
CA MET A 261 -51.82 10.35 22.52
C MET A 261 -50.29 10.19 22.50
N ALA A 262 -49.69 9.83 21.37
CA ALA A 262 -48.23 9.78 21.25
C ALA A 262 -47.61 11.20 21.31
N LEU A 263 -48.26 12.20 20.71
CA LEU A 263 -47.83 13.60 20.79
C LEU A 263 -47.98 14.17 22.22
N GLU A 264 -49.04 13.80 22.94
CA GLU A 264 -49.30 14.24 24.32
C GLU A 264 -48.19 13.86 25.29
N LYS A 265 -47.42 12.80 25.00
CA LYS A 265 -46.26 12.40 25.82
C LYS A 265 -45.09 13.38 25.73
N HIS A 266 -45.04 14.19 24.68
CA HIS A 266 -43.89 15.05 24.36
C HIS A 266 -44.24 16.54 24.26
N TYR A 267 -45.51 16.89 24.06
CA TYR A 267 -45.95 18.27 23.83
C TYR A 267 -47.10 18.68 24.75
N SER A 268 -47.18 19.98 25.04
CA SER A 268 -48.25 20.52 25.90
C SER A 268 -49.61 20.47 25.20
N ARG A 269 -50.68 20.29 25.99
CA ARG A 269 -52.06 20.30 25.50
C ARG A 269 -52.40 21.53 24.67
N ILE A 270 -51.97 22.72 25.11
CA ILE A 270 -52.22 23.98 24.41
C ILE A 270 -51.57 23.96 23.03
N GLU A 271 -50.36 23.41 22.92
CA GLU A 271 -49.64 23.33 21.66
C GLU A 271 -50.28 22.37 20.66
N ILE A 272 -50.77 21.22 21.14
CA ILE A 272 -51.50 20.24 20.32
C ILE A 272 -52.82 20.85 19.83
N LEU A 273 -53.62 21.46 20.71
CA LEU A 273 -54.87 22.13 20.33
C LEU A 273 -54.62 23.21 19.27
N ASN A 274 -53.67 24.11 19.50
CA ASN A 274 -53.32 25.20 18.57
C ASN A 274 -52.90 24.69 17.18
N THR A 275 -52.29 23.49 17.12
CA THR A 275 -51.91 22.87 15.86
C THR A 275 -53.13 22.49 15.02
N PHE A 276 -54.25 22.07 15.62
CA PHE A 276 -55.44 21.67 14.86
C PHE A 276 -56.50 22.78 14.72
N ILE A 277 -56.34 23.93 15.39
CA ILE A 277 -57.21 25.11 15.20
C ILE A 277 -57.23 25.54 13.72
N GLY A 278 -58.43 25.71 13.17
CA GLY A 278 -58.64 26.10 11.76
C GLY A 278 -58.45 24.98 10.74
N SER A 279 -58.22 23.73 11.20
CA SER A 279 -58.17 22.55 10.34
C SER A 279 -59.52 21.81 10.30
N ALA A 280 -59.63 20.77 9.48
CA ALA A 280 -60.80 19.90 9.43
C ALA A 280 -60.91 18.94 10.64
N PHE A 281 -59.96 18.97 11.58
CA PHE A 281 -59.91 18.10 12.77
C PHE A 281 -60.28 18.88 14.02
N ASN A 282 -61.46 18.59 14.59
CA ASN A 282 -61.90 19.21 15.83
C ASN A 282 -61.62 18.28 17.02
N LEU A 283 -60.67 18.68 17.85
CA LEU A 283 -60.30 17.98 19.07
C LEU A 283 -61.13 18.49 20.24
N ASP A 284 -61.45 17.60 21.18
CA ASP A 284 -62.03 18.00 22.45
C ASP A 284 -61.02 18.77 23.32
N HIS A 285 -61.47 19.85 23.94
CA HIS A 285 -60.62 20.69 24.78
C HIS A 285 -60.22 20.03 26.11
N GLU A 286 -61.01 19.07 26.61
CA GLU A 286 -60.79 18.38 27.88
C GLU A 286 -60.11 17.02 27.72
N THR A 287 -60.34 16.29 26.62
CA THR A 287 -59.81 14.93 26.40
C THR A 287 -58.81 14.84 25.25
N LEU A 288 -58.61 15.90 24.46
CA LEU A 288 -57.76 15.94 23.25
C LEU A 288 -58.13 14.91 22.16
N THR A 289 -59.23 14.19 22.33
CA THR A 289 -59.71 13.21 21.36
C THR A 289 -60.41 13.91 20.20
N LEU A 290 -60.24 13.36 19.00
CA LEU A 290 -60.93 13.80 17.80
C LEU A 290 -62.43 13.55 17.94
N LYS A 291 -63.21 14.64 18.06
CA LYS A 291 -64.67 14.60 18.19
C LYS A 291 -65.37 14.60 16.85
N LYS A 292 -64.91 15.42 15.91
CA LYS A 292 -65.57 15.60 14.62
C LYS A 292 -64.58 16.02 13.54
N THR A 293 -64.76 15.47 12.36
CA THR A 293 -64.12 15.94 11.14
C THR A 293 -65.11 15.89 9.97
N SER A 294 -64.89 16.74 8.96
CA SER A 294 -65.64 16.72 7.71
C SER A 294 -65.04 15.78 6.66
N LEU A 295 -63.94 15.08 6.99
CA LEU A 295 -63.19 14.22 6.07
C LEU A 295 -63.53 12.75 6.31
N ALA A 296 -63.46 11.92 5.26
CA ALA A 296 -63.73 10.49 5.34
C ALA A 296 -62.48 9.65 5.02
N ASN A 297 -62.29 8.58 5.78
CA ASN A 297 -61.32 7.49 5.55
C ASN A 297 -59.95 7.96 5.05
N TYR A 298 -59.60 7.65 3.81
CA TYR A 298 -58.33 8.00 3.17
C TYR A 298 -57.98 9.49 3.29
N LYS A 299 -58.94 10.39 3.01
CA LYS A 299 -58.69 11.84 3.10
C LYS A 299 -58.43 12.28 4.54
N MET A 300 -59.14 11.67 5.50
CA MET A 300 -58.92 11.94 6.92
C MET A 300 -57.53 11.50 7.36
N TRP A 301 -57.09 10.31 6.93
CA TRP A 301 -55.78 9.76 7.28
C TRP A 301 -54.65 10.63 6.76
N HIS A 302 -54.61 10.90 5.45
CA HIS A 302 -53.51 11.64 4.84
C HIS A 302 -53.48 13.12 5.28
N GLN A 303 -54.64 13.78 5.32
CA GLN A 303 -54.72 15.19 5.64
C GLN A 303 -54.37 15.49 7.11
N PHE A 304 -54.50 14.52 8.01
CA PHE A 304 -54.03 14.67 9.40
C PHE A 304 -52.53 14.92 9.44
N PHE A 305 -51.75 14.10 8.75
CA PHE A 305 -50.29 14.23 8.70
C PHE A 305 -49.86 15.47 7.91
N ASP A 306 -50.60 15.86 6.86
CA ASP A 306 -50.33 17.09 6.12
C ASP A 306 -50.53 18.34 7.01
N VAL A 307 -51.57 18.36 7.85
CA VAL A 307 -51.81 19.44 8.81
C VAL A 307 -50.68 19.51 9.84
N VAL A 308 -50.28 18.38 10.41
CA VAL A 308 -49.17 18.33 11.37
C VAL A 308 -47.88 18.82 10.73
N PHE A 309 -47.55 18.34 9.53
CA PHE A 309 -46.36 18.75 8.81
C PHE A 309 -46.37 20.25 8.47
N SER A 310 -47.49 20.78 7.96
CA SER A 310 -47.58 22.19 7.56
C SER A 310 -47.37 23.17 8.71
N LYS A 311 -47.75 22.79 9.93
CA LYS A 311 -47.68 23.67 11.10
C LYS A 311 -46.48 23.41 12.00
N LYS A 312 -45.95 22.19 12.04
CA LYS A 312 -44.91 21.77 12.99
C LYS A 312 -43.70 21.12 12.32
N GLY A 313 -43.79 20.73 11.05
CA GLY A 313 -42.69 20.13 10.30
C GLY A 313 -42.39 18.68 10.69
N MET A 314 -41.20 18.21 10.31
CA MET A 314 -40.79 16.80 10.49
C MET A 314 -40.63 16.37 11.94
N SER A 315 -40.36 17.30 12.87
CA SER A 315 -40.11 16.97 14.29
C SER A 315 -41.29 16.25 14.94
N TRP A 316 -42.51 16.65 14.61
CA TRP A 316 -43.72 16.00 15.11
C TRP A 316 -44.02 14.68 14.38
N LEU A 317 -43.70 14.60 13.09
CA LEU A 317 -43.83 13.36 12.32
C LEU A 317 -42.88 12.27 12.84
N ILE A 318 -41.64 12.62 13.20
CA ILE A 318 -40.66 11.67 13.76
C ILE A 318 -41.15 11.11 15.10
N ILE A 319 -41.77 11.94 15.95
CA ILE A 319 -42.31 11.49 17.24
C ILE A 319 -43.50 10.55 17.08
N MET A 320 -44.35 10.81 16.07
CA MET A 320 -45.46 9.92 15.76
C MET A 320 -45.03 8.65 15.02
N GLU A 321 -43.83 8.61 14.44
CA GLU A 321 -43.36 7.52 13.58
C GLU A 321 -43.39 6.14 14.26
N PRO A 322 -42.90 5.95 15.51
CA PRO A 322 -42.95 4.63 16.16
C PRO A 322 -44.39 4.12 16.31
N THR A 323 -45.30 5.00 16.70
CA THR A 323 -46.74 4.68 16.81
C THR A 323 -47.31 4.40 15.44
N LEU A 324 -47.06 5.24 14.44
CA LEU A 324 -47.50 5.04 13.05
C LEU A 324 -47.01 3.69 12.51
N GLN A 325 -45.74 3.35 12.70
CA GLN A 325 -45.19 2.05 12.29
C GLN A 325 -45.86 0.88 13.01
N HIS A 326 -46.21 1.04 14.29
CA HIS A 326 -47.00 0.04 15.02
C HIS A 326 -48.40 -0.10 14.43
N LEU A 327 -49.12 1.00 14.18
CA LEU A 327 -50.46 0.97 13.58
C LEU A 327 -50.46 0.36 12.18
N MET A 328 -49.45 0.68 11.36
CA MET A 328 -49.27 0.08 10.04
C MET A 328 -49.06 -1.43 10.13
N ARG A 329 -48.28 -1.90 11.09
CA ARG A 329 -48.04 -3.35 11.29
C ARG A 329 -49.29 -4.07 11.84
N THR A 330 -50.00 -3.43 12.77
CA THR A 330 -51.12 -4.04 13.49
C THR A 330 -52.40 -4.05 12.68
N TYR A 331 -52.68 -2.95 11.95
CA TYR A 331 -53.96 -2.76 11.26
C TYR A 331 -53.85 -2.68 9.74
N GLY A 332 -52.64 -2.72 9.17
CA GLY A 332 -52.43 -2.71 7.72
C GLY A 332 -52.76 -1.36 7.05
N VAL A 333 -52.69 -0.24 7.78
CA VAL A 333 -52.92 1.10 7.21
C VAL A 333 -51.79 1.54 6.29
N GLU A 334 -52.14 2.28 5.24
CA GLU A 334 -51.18 2.83 4.29
C GLU A 334 -50.27 3.90 4.91
N LEU A 335 -49.02 3.97 4.44
CA LEU A 335 -48.09 5.03 4.82
C LEU A 335 -48.61 6.38 4.31
N PRO A 336 -48.71 7.43 5.17
CA PRO A 336 -49.14 8.74 4.72
C PRO A 336 -48.23 9.32 3.64
N SER A 337 -48.84 10.01 2.67
CA SER A 337 -48.19 10.56 1.47
C SER A 337 -47.01 11.50 1.77
N ILE A 338 -47.07 12.21 2.90
CA ILE A 338 -46.01 13.13 3.30
C ILE A 338 -44.68 12.42 3.64
N TYR A 339 -44.74 11.25 4.29
CA TYR A 339 -43.55 10.45 4.58
C TYR A 339 -42.92 9.90 3.29
N ARG A 340 -43.75 9.50 2.31
CA ARG A 340 -43.25 9.03 1.01
C ARG A 340 -42.50 10.13 0.26
N THR A 341 -43.03 11.35 0.29
CA THR A 341 -42.45 12.51 -0.42
C THR A 341 -41.11 12.94 0.21
N GLU A 342 -41.04 13.07 1.53
CA GLU A 342 -39.81 13.45 2.21
C GLU A 342 -38.75 12.34 2.16
N THR A 343 -39.16 11.07 2.25
CA THR A 343 -38.24 9.94 2.03
C THR A 343 -37.64 9.97 0.63
N MET A 344 -38.39 10.39 -0.40
CA MET A 344 -37.85 10.54 -1.76
C MET A 344 -36.86 11.71 -1.86
N LYS A 345 -37.13 12.85 -1.21
CA LYS A 345 -36.19 13.97 -1.18
C LYS A 345 -34.88 13.60 -0.47
N LEU A 346 -34.97 12.94 0.68
CA LEU A 346 -33.81 12.47 1.44
C LEU A 346 -33.01 11.42 0.68
N LYS A 347 -33.68 10.53 -0.09
CA LYS A 347 -32.99 9.58 -0.97
C LYS A 347 -32.23 10.29 -2.09
N GLU A 348 -32.81 11.32 -2.69
CA GLU A 348 -32.14 12.11 -3.72
C GLU A 348 -30.97 12.92 -3.17
N GLU A 349 -31.12 13.51 -1.98
CA GLU A 349 -30.04 14.22 -1.30
C GLU A 349 -28.89 13.28 -0.90
N THR A 350 -29.21 12.10 -0.36
CA THR A 350 -28.22 11.05 -0.07
C THR A 350 -27.49 10.62 -1.35
N ARG A 351 -28.21 10.44 -2.47
CA ARG A 351 -27.62 10.10 -3.77
C ARG A 351 -26.62 11.14 -4.24
N LEU A 352 -26.98 12.44 -4.16
CA LEU A 352 -26.10 13.55 -4.53
C LEU A 352 -24.87 13.63 -3.62
N LEU A 353 -25.03 13.42 -2.31
CA LEU A 353 -23.92 13.38 -1.36
C LEU A 353 -22.97 12.22 -1.64
N GLU A 354 -23.51 11.06 -2.03
CA GLU A 354 -22.74 9.87 -2.34
C GLU A 354 -21.94 10.02 -3.65
N GLU A 355 -22.52 10.67 -4.66
CA GLU A 355 -21.80 11.11 -5.86
C GLU A 355 -20.65 12.06 -5.52
N LYS A 356 -20.89 13.06 -4.66
CA LYS A 356 -19.85 14.00 -4.23
C LYS A 356 -18.74 13.32 -3.42
N ARG A 357 -19.10 12.35 -2.57
CA ARG A 357 -18.16 11.54 -1.81
C ARG A 357 -17.24 10.75 -2.73
N ASN A 358 -17.80 10.08 -3.74
CA ASN A 358 -17.03 9.30 -4.72
C ASN A 358 -16.07 10.19 -5.54
N GLU A 359 -16.51 11.39 -5.92
CA GLU A 359 -15.66 12.39 -6.60
C GLU A 359 -14.47 12.81 -5.71
N LEU A 360 -14.74 13.13 -4.44
CA LEU A 360 -13.70 13.49 -3.47
C LEU A 360 -12.73 12.35 -3.19
N GLU A 361 -13.20 11.11 -3.08
CA GLU A 361 -12.35 9.93 -2.90
C GLU A 361 -11.42 9.72 -4.10
N THR A 362 -11.91 9.96 -5.31
CA THR A 362 -11.11 9.91 -6.54
C THR A 362 -10.02 10.99 -6.52
N HIS A 363 -10.36 12.23 -6.16
CA HIS A 363 -9.38 13.31 -6.01
C HIS A 363 -8.35 13.03 -4.90
N LEU A 364 -8.77 12.48 -3.76
CA LEU A 364 -7.88 12.10 -2.68
C LEU A 364 -6.90 11.00 -3.11
N SER A 365 -7.36 10.01 -3.88
CA SER A 365 -6.50 8.98 -4.44
C SER A 365 -5.45 9.56 -5.39
N LEU A 366 -5.87 10.47 -6.28
CA LEU A 366 -4.97 11.15 -7.22
C LEU A 366 -3.94 12.01 -6.48
N LEU A 367 -4.37 12.79 -5.49
CA LEU A 367 -3.48 13.61 -4.67
C LEU A 367 -2.48 12.77 -3.88
N LYS A 368 -2.91 11.63 -3.30
CA LYS A 368 -2.00 10.69 -2.63
C LYS A 368 -0.94 10.16 -3.60
N GLN A 369 -1.35 9.74 -4.79
CA GLN A 369 -0.42 9.28 -5.81
C GLN A 369 0.58 10.39 -6.18
N GLN A 370 0.13 11.62 -6.41
CA GLN A 370 1.00 12.75 -6.71
C GLN A 370 1.97 13.08 -5.57
N ILE A 371 1.52 12.96 -4.30
CA ILE A 371 2.37 13.15 -3.14
C ILE A 371 3.42 12.04 -3.05
N ASP A 372 3.06 10.79 -3.33
CA ASP A 372 4.00 9.68 -3.27
C ASP A 372 5.01 9.73 -4.43
N GLU A 373 4.58 10.13 -5.63
CA GLU A 373 5.48 10.44 -6.75
C GLU A 373 6.43 11.61 -6.42
N ALA A 374 5.91 12.69 -5.83
CA ALA A 374 6.73 13.83 -5.39
C ALA A 374 7.68 13.45 -4.25
N LYS A 375 7.28 12.56 -3.33
CA LYS A 375 8.16 12.02 -2.30
C LYS A 375 9.28 11.18 -2.90
N ASP A 376 8.98 10.31 -3.87
CA ASP A 376 10.00 9.52 -4.54
C ASP A 376 11.02 10.42 -5.27
N ASP A 377 10.56 11.51 -5.90
CA ASP A 377 11.43 12.52 -6.51
C ASP A 377 12.26 13.32 -5.48
N ILE A 378 11.74 13.54 -4.26
CA ILE A 378 12.47 14.19 -3.17
C ILE A 378 13.52 13.26 -2.55
N VAL A 379 13.29 11.95 -2.54
CA VAL A 379 14.12 10.97 -1.82
C VAL A 379 15.12 10.27 -2.73
N ARG A 380 14.90 10.26 -4.05
CA ARG A 380 15.79 9.67 -5.06
C ARG A 380 16.51 10.73 -5.89
N ASP A 381 17.69 10.40 -6.36
CA ASP A 381 18.47 11.21 -7.28
C ASP A 381 17.96 11.07 -8.73
N PRO A 382 17.68 12.17 -9.45
CA PRO A 382 17.10 12.11 -10.80
C PRO A 382 18.03 11.47 -11.83
N LEU A 383 19.36 11.55 -11.63
CA LEU A 383 20.36 11.04 -12.56
C LEU A 383 20.49 9.51 -12.48
N THR A 384 20.63 8.97 -11.27
CA THR A 384 20.96 7.56 -11.02
C THR A 384 19.79 6.73 -10.50
N LYS A 385 18.69 7.37 -10.07
CA LYS A 385 17.52 6.76 -9.41
C LYS A 385 17.81 6.09 -8.06
N LEU A 386 19.06 6.16 -7.58
CA LEU A 386 19.44 5.78 -6.22
C LEU A 386 18.83 6.73 -5.19
N TYR A 387 18.67 6.28 -3.95
CA TYR A 387 18.33 7.18 -2.85
C TYR A 387 19.40 8.27 -2.69
N ASN A 388 18.98 9.49 -2.37
CA ASN A 388 19.89 10.61 -2.23
C ASN A 388 20.65 10.61 -0.89
N GLN A 389 21.60 11.53 -0.75
CA GLN A 389 22.44 11.64 0.43
C GLN A 389 21.65 12.01 1.70
N ASP A 390 20.53 12.72 1.58
CA ASP A 390 19.71 13.08 2.75
C ASP A 390 18.93 11.88 3.29
N MET A 391 18.45 11.00 2.40
CA MET A 391 17.89 9.71 2.79
C MET A 391 18.94 8.82 3.46
N LEU A 392 20.18 8.79 2.95
CA LEU A 392 21.28 8.08 3.61
C LEU A 392 21.50 8.59 5.04
N LYS A 393 21.55 9.92 5.26
CA LYS A 393 21.69 10.48 6.61
C LYS A 393 20.57 10.02 7.54
N HIS A 394 19.34 9.94 7.04
CA HIS A 394 18.20 9.46 7.82
C HIS A 394 18.36 7.97 8.18
N MET A 395 18.66 7.12 7.19
CA MET A 395 18.88 5.68 7.41
C MET A 395 20.06 5.40 8.36
N MET A 396 21.13 6.20 8.29
CA MET A 396 22.26 6.07 9.21
C MET A 396 21.87 6.32 10.68
N LYS A 397 20.89 7.21 10.94
CA LYS A 397 20.41 7.44 12.31
C LYS A 397 19.70 6.22 12.88
N GLU A 398 18.89 5.53 12.09
CA GLU A 398 18.28 4.26 12.51
C GLU A 398 19.35 3.17 12.67
N HIS A 399 20.32 3.14 11.75
CA HIS A 399 21.41 2.18 11.74
C HIS A 399 22.24 2.19 13.03
N PHE A 400 22.54 3.36 13.60
CA PHE A 400 23.31 3.46 14.85
C PHE A 400 22.53 3.08 16.13
N GLN A 401 21.21 2.85 16.07
CA GLN A 401 20.42 2.48 17.26
C GLN A 401 20.64 1.02 17.69
N SER A 402 21.06 0.16 16.76
CA SER A 402 21.32 -1.26 17.02
C SER A 402 22.83 -1.54 17.05
N SER A 403 23.33 -2.19 18.10
CA SER A 403 24.72 -2.67 18.12
C SER A 403 24.90 -3.90 17.21
N PRO A 404 26.01 -4.02 16.47
CA PRO A 404 26.30 -5.22 15.69
C PRO A 404 26.43 -6.47 16.58
N VAL A 405 26.16 -7.64 16.00
CA VAL A 405 26.47 -8.94 16.63
C VAL A 405 27.99 -9.10 16.73
N SER A 406 28.47 -9.75 17.79
CA SER A 406 29.91 -9.99 18.03
C SER A 406 30.62 -10.56 16.78
N GLY A 407 31.68 -9.88 16.34
CA GLY A 407 32.47 -10.25 15.16
C GLY A 407 31.93 -9.74 13.81
N ARG A 408 30.80 -9.04 13.80
CA ARG A 408 30.26 -8.34 12.63
C ARG A 408 30.30 -6.84 12.84
N THR A 409 30.43 -6.13 11.73
CA THR A 409 30.57 -4.68 11.65
C THR A 409 29.68 -4.16 10.52
N ARG A 410 29.61 -2.84 10.43
CA ARG A 410 28.93 -2.12 9.37
C ARG A 410 29.86 -1.06 8.83
N GLY A 411 29.81 -0.85 7.52
CA GLY A 411 30.69 0.07 6.81
C GLY A 411 29.92 1.01 5.92
N LEU A 412 30.39 2.25 5.82
CA LEU A 412 30.00 3.16 4.75
C LEU A 412 31.19 3.34 3.82
N LEU A 413 30.96 3.15 2.53
CA LEU A 413 31.97 3.33 1.50
C LEU A 413 31.59 4.55 0.67
N LEU A 414 32.57 5.36 0.31
CA LEU A 414 32.44 6.42 -0.70
C LEU A 414 33.24 6.00 -1.93
N ILE A 415 32.57 5.90 -3.08
CA ILE A 415 33.14 5.45 -4.34
C ILE A 415 33.10 6.61 -5.34
N GLN A 416 34.26 6.98 -5.90
CA GLN A 416 34.37 8.06 -6.89
C GLN A 416 35.19 7.64 -8.11
N LEU A 417 34.70 7.98 -9.31
CA LEU A 417 35.47 7.89 -10.55
C LEU A 417 36.63 8.87 -10.52
N ASP A 418 37.84 8.36 -10.75
CA ASP A 418 39.06 9.18 -10.68
C ASP A 418 39.14 10.19 -11.84
N GLN A 419 38.70 9.78 -13.03
CA GLN A 419 38.81 10.56 -14.27
C GLN A 419 37.58 11.43 -14.56
N LEU A 420 36.59 11.52 -13.68
CA LEU A 420 35.32 12.19 -13.99
C LEU A 420 35.49 13.65 -14.43
N GLN A 421 36.38 14.40 -13.77
CA GLN A 421 36.65 15.79 -14.15
C GLN A 421 37.31 15.91 -15.52
N ASP A 422 38.14 14.94 -15.89
CA ASP A 422 38.84 14.93 -17.18
C ASP A 422 37.90 14.52 -18.30
N ILE A 423 37.01 13.55 -18.05
CA ILE A 423 35.91 13.15 -18.96
C ILE A 423 34.99 14.35 -19.21
N ASN A 424 34.58 15.07 -18.17
CA ASN A 424 33.74 16.26 -18.28
C ASN A 424 34.37 17.35 -19.14
N LYS A 425 35.69 17.55 -19.02
CA LYS A 425 36.42 18.56 -19.81
C LYS A 425 36.66 18.13 -21.24
N ARG A 426 36.91 16.83 -21.48
CA ARG A 426 37.25 16.29 -22.80
C ARG A 426 36.03 16.09 -23.69
N TYR A 427 34.91 15.65 -23.13
CA TYR A 427 33.70 15.32 -23.88
C TYR A 427 32.57 16.29 -23.55
N SER A 428 31.91 16.12 -22.40
CA SER A 428 30.84 17.00 -21.92
C SER A 428 30.45 16.60 -20.50
N LYS A 429 29.68 17.46 -19.83
CA LYS A 429 29.06 17.13 -18.53
C LYS A 429 28.10 15.94 -18.64
N GLU A 430 27.34 15.84 -19.73
CA GLU A 430 26.40 14.75 -19.99
C GLU A 430 27.13 13.39 -20.09
N THR A 431 28.32 13.38 -20.70
CA THR A 431 29.16 12.17 -20.77
C THR A 431 29.69 11.75 -19.40
N GLY A 432 30.02 12.70 -18.52
CA GLY A 432 30.36 12.37 -17.13
C GLY A 432 29.17 11.86 -16.33
N ASP A 433 27.99 12.46 -16.52
CA ASP A 433 26.75 12.00 -15.92
C ASP A 433 26.41 10.56 -16.36
N GLU A 434 26.60 10.22 -17.64
CA GLU A 434 26.53 8.84 -18.13
C GLU A 434 27.59 7.92 -17.52
N SER A 435 28.82 8.42 -17.32
CA SER A 435 29.87 7.63 -16.66
C SER A 435 29.48 7.28 -15.22
N VAL A 436 28.84 8.21 -14.49
CA VAL A 436 28.32 7.94 -13.15
C VAL A 436 27.18 6.91 -13.20
N ARG A 437 26.25 7.02 -14.17
CA ARG A 437 25.20 6.00 -14.37
C ARG A 437 25.78 4.61 -14.64
N ASN A 438 26.78 4.52 -15.50
CA ASN A 438 27.42 3.25 -15.84
C ASN A 438 28.19 2.66 -14.66
N MET A 439 28.81 3.49 -13.83
CA MET A 439 29.41 3.05 -12.56
C MET A 439 28.35 2.44 -11.63
N VAL A 440 27.21 3.11 -11.46
CA VAL A 440 26.10 2.59 -10.64
C VAL A 440 25.61 1.25 -11.20
N TYR A 441 25.37 1.17 -12.51
CA TYR A 441 24.93 -0.05 -13.17
C TYR A 441 25.90 -1.21 -12.93
N VAL A 442 27.21 -1.00 -13.14
CA VAL A 442 28.23 -2.04 -12.95
C VAL A 442 28.27 -2.52 -11.49
N ILE A 443 28.25 -1.60 -10.52
CA ILE A 443 28.27 -1.96 -9.10
C ILE A 443 27.00 -2.73 -8.71
N ASP A 444 25.83 -2.30 -9.20
CA ASP A 444 24.54 -2.93 -8.88
C ASP A 444 24.48 -4.40 -9.35
N GLN A 445 25.15 -4.73 -10.46
CA GLN A 445 25.25 -6.12 -10.95
C GLN A 445 26.15 -7.02 -10.10
N VAL A 446 27.13 -6.45 -9.39
CA VAL A 446 28.14 -7.23 -8.67
C VAL A 446 28.05 -7.12 -7.15
N LYS A 447 27.24 -6.21 -6.61
CA LYS A 447 27.08 -6.02 -5.16
C LYS A 447 26.40 -7.20 -4.48
N ASP A 448 26.77 -7.43 -3.24
CA ASP A 448 26.08 -8.42 -2.40
C ASP A 448 24.70 -7.89 -1.96
N GLN A 449 23.84 -8.79 -1.48
CA GLN A 449 22.49 -8.44 -1.02
C GLN A 449 22.50 -7.43 0.14
N ASN A 450 23.57 -7.44 0.94
CA ASN A 450 23.73 -6.62 2.14
C ASN A 450 24.26 -5.21 1.83
N VAL A 451 24.37 -4.86 0.55
CA VAL A 451 24.88 -3.56 0.08
C VAL A 451 23.75 -2.73 -0.51
N VAL A 452 23.55 -1.54 0.06
CA VAL A 452 22.59 -0.55 -0.43
C VAL A 452 23.34 0.66 -0.97
N LEU A 453 23.03 1.07 -2.20
CA LEU A 453 23.68 2.17 -2.90
C LEU A 453 22.89 3.47 -2.75
N PHE A 454 23.62 4.58 -2.57
CA PHE A 454 23.06 5.93 -2.45
C PHE A 454 23.85 6.89 -3.33
N LYS A 455 23.18 7.89 -3.89
CA LYS A 455 23.86 8.96 -4.61
C LYS A 455 24.45 9.97 -3.61
N GLN A 456 25.73 10.30 -3.78
CA GLN A 456 26.34 11.45 -3.09
C GLN A 456 25.89 12.76 -3.75
N SER A 457 25.73 13.85 -2.98
CA SER A 457 25.54 15.21 -3.53
C SER A 457 26.72 15.71 -4.40
N GLY A 458 27.81 14.95 -4.47
CA GLY A 458 29.00 15.21 -5.28
C GLY A 458 29.19 14.19 -6.42
N PRO A 459 30.44 14.00 -6.91
CA PRO A 459 30.71 13.16 -8.07
C PRO A 459 30.66 11.64 -7.82
N GLY A 460 30.42 11.23 -6.57
CA GLY A 460 30.45 9.83 -6.18
C GLY A 460 29.09 9.20 -5.88
N ILE A 461 29.19 8.00 -5.35
CA ILE A 461 28.10 7.28 -4.71
C ILE A 461 28.57 6.74 -3.37
N PHE A 462 27.64 6.51 -2.45
CA PHE A 462 27.89 5.77 -1.23
C PHE A 462 27.38 4.33 -1.37
N ALA A 463 28.05 3.41 -0.69
CA ALA A 463 27.57 2.06 -0.46
C ALA A 463 27.52 1.81 1.05
N LEU A 464 26.33 1.59 1.58
CA LEU A 464 26.14 1.16 2.97
C LEU A 464 26.16 -0.37 3.00
N VAL A 465 27.04 -0.93 3.82
CA VAL A 465 27.23 -2.38 3.95
C VAL A 465 26.91 -2.79 5.37
N GLU A 466 25.99 -3.75 5.50
CA GLU A 466 25.49 -4.20 6.80
C GLU A 466 25.85 -5.66 7.09
N ASP A 467 26.06 -5.96 8.38
CA ASP A 467 26.17 -7.33 8.88
C ASP A 467 27.29 -8.17 8.25
N VAL A 468 28.48 -7.56 8.09
CA VAL A 468 29.66 -8.15 7.45
C VAL A 468 30.89 -8.05 8.34
N ASN A 469 31.97 -8.76 8.05
CA ASN A 469 33.27 -8.52 8.69
C ASN A 469 34.15 -7.54 7.86
N LYS A 470 35.21 -6.99 8.47
CA LYS A 470 36.12 -6.04 7.80
C LYS A 470 36.71 -6.60 6.49
N LYS A 471 37.07 -7.89 6.46
CA LYS A 471 37.66 -8.52 5.26
C LYS A 471 36.66 -8.57 4.10
N GLU A 472 35.39 -8.82 4.39
CA GLU A 472 34.31 -8.82 3.39
C GLU A 472 34.11 -7.43 2.79
N ILE A 473 34.15 -6.36 3.60
CA ILE A 473 34.07 -4.98 3.10
C ILE A 473 35.21 -4.66 2.12
N ILE A 474 36.43 -5.07 2.46
CA ILE A 474 37.60 -4.88 1.60
C ILE A 474 37.49 -5.70 0.31
N ASN A 475 37.07 -6.97 0.41
CA ASN A 475 36.86 -7.82 -0.75
C ASN A 475 35.78 -7.25 -1.70
N GLN A 476 34.68 -6.73 -1.15
CA GLN A 476 33.65 -6.03 -1.92
C GLN A 476 34.20 -4.78 -2.61
N SER A 477 35.01 -4.00 -1.90
CA SER A 477 35.67 -2.81 -2.47
C SER A 477 36.60 -3.17 -3.65
N ILE A 478 37.38 -4.23 -3.50
CA ILE A 478 38.24 -4.76 -4.59
C ILE A 478 37.39 -5.24 -5.76
N LYS A 479 36.28 -5.94 -5.50
CA LYS A 479 35.33 -6.41 -6.52
C LYS A 479 34.77 -5.23 -7.32
N PHE A 480 34.24 -4.21 -6.65
CA PHE A 480 33.73 -3.00 -7.31
C PHE A 480 34.79 -2.34 -8.17
N LYS A 481 35.99 -2.16 -7.62
CA LYS A 481 37.10 -1.51 -8.33
C LYS A 481 37.47 -2.26 -9.61
N ASN A 482 37.65 -3.58 -9.53
CA ASN A 482 38.05 -4.40 -10.67
C ASN A 482 36.93 -4.47 -11.73
N SER A 483 35.68 -4.67 -11.32
CA SER A 483 34.54 -4.74 -12.24
C SER A 483 34.35 -3.44 -13.03
N ILE A 484 34.59 -2.27 -12.40
CA ILE A 484 34.52 -0.98 -13.10
C ILE A 484 35.68 -0.81 -14.08
N ALA A 485 36.91 -1.16 -13.67
CA ALA A 485 38.09 -1.05 -14.51
C ALA A 485 38.06 -1.97 -15.74
N GLU A 486 37.40 -3.13 -15.62
CA GLU A 486 37.27 -4.14 -16.69
C GLU A 486 36.02 -3.92 -17.57
N SER A 487 35.09 -3.05 -17.16
CA SER A 487 33.83 -2.85 -17.87
C SER A 487 34.03 -2.11 -19.20
N THR A 488 33.34 -2.60 -20.24
CA THR A 488 33.27 -1.96 -21.56
C THR A 488 32.18 -0.88 -21.65
N SER A 489 31.49 -0.60 -20.54
CA SER A 489 30.37 0.36 -20.51
C SER A 489 30.83 1.83 -20.52
N PHE A 490 32.13 2.10 -20.41
CA PHE A 490 32.68 3.44 -20.35
C PHE A 490 33.29 3.86 -21.70
N ILE A 491 33.17 5.14 -22.04
CA ILE A 491 33.72 5.72 -23.28
C ILE A 491 35.26 5.60 -23.34
N GLU A 492 35.91 5.56 -22.19
CA GLU A 492 37.34 5.35 -22.04
C GLU A 492 37.63 4.52 -20.78
N LYS A 493 38.87 4.06 -20.62
CA LYS A 493 39.28 3.33 -19.41
C LYS A 493 39.17 4.23 -18.19
N VAL A 494 38.42 3.79 -17.19
CA VAL A 494 38.22 4.48 -15.92
C VAL A 494 38.72 3.63 -14.75
N SER A 495 38.95 4.30 -13.63
CA SER A 495 39.19 3.67 -12.34
C SER A 495 38.40 4.39 -11.26
N VAL A 496 38.25 3.72 -10.12
CA VAL A 496 37.62 4.30 -8.94
C VAL A 496 38.56 4.30 -7.75
N SER A 497 38.45 5.36 -6.96
CA SER A 497 38.96 5.38 -5.60
C SER A 497 37.81 5.17 -4.61
N ILE A 498 38.07 4.33 -3.61
CA ILE A 498 37.10 3.92 -2.60
C ILE A 498 37.63 4.29 -1.22
N ALA A 499 36.89 5.10 -0.48
CA ALA A 499 37.11 5.33 0.94
C ALA A 499 36.13 4.47 1.75
N ILE A 500 36.58 3.96 2.88
CA ILE A 500 35.80 3.05 3.74
C ILE A 500 35.83 3.64 5.14
N VAL A 501 34.71 3.66 5.87
CA VAL A 501 34.66 3.91 7.33
C VAL A 501 33.82 2.83 7.98
N THR A 502 34.30 2.22 9.07
CA THR A 502 33.53 1.23 9.84
C THR A 502 33.08 1.74 11.21
N CYS A 503 32.10 1.05 11.82
CA CYS A 503 31.58 1.47 13.12
C CYS A 503 32.57 1.29 14.27
N GLU A 504 33.63 0.50 14.09
CA GLU A 504 34.69 0.34 15.09
C GLU A 504 35.62 1.56 15.19
N GLU A 505 35.60 2.46 14.20
CA GLU A 505 36.36 3.70 14.21
C GLU A 505 35.68 4.81 15.05
N LEU A 506 34.42 4.61 15.44
CA LEU A 506 33.66 5.61 16.18
C LEU A 506 33.93 5.55 17.67
N ASP A 507 34.04 6.74 18.26
CA ASP A 507 33.88 6.87 19.70
C ASP A 507 32.39 6.59 20.06
N PRO A 508 32.11 5.57 20.89
CA PRO A 508 30.75 5.21 21.26
C PRO A 508 30.03 6.32 22.03
N THR A 509 30.75 7.26 22.63
CA THR A 509 30.21 8.37 23.45
C THR A 509 29.65 9.53 22.64
N LEU A 510 30.02 9.65 21.35
CA LEU A 510 29.52 10.70 20.46
C LEU A 510 28.00 10.59 20.26
N ASP A 511 27.35 11.74 20.08
CA ASP A 511 25.93 11.77 19.72
C ASP A 511 25.71 11.26 18.28
N MET A 512 24.45 11.03 17.92
CA MET A 512 24.11 10.44 16.62
C MET A 512 24.44 11.36 15.45
N ASP A 513 24.29 12.67 15.60
CA ASP A 513 24.59 13.64 14.55
C ASP A 513 26.10 13.79 14.37
N GLU A 514 26.87 13.74 15.46
CA GLU A 514 28.34 13.72 15.46
C GLU A 514 28.90 12.46 14.83
N LYS A 515 28.31 11.28 15.10
CA LYS A 515 28.69 10.00 14.46
C LYS A 515 28.48 10.05 12.95
N VAL A 516 27.32 10.53 12.50
CA VAL A 516 27.02 10.70 11.07
C VAL A 516 28.01 11.68 10.44
N LYS A 517 28.27 12.82 11.09
CA LYS A 517 29.24 13.83 10.62
C LYS A 517 30.65 13.27 10.51
N TYR A 518 31.09 12.47 11.48
CA TYR A 518 32.39 11.81 11.45
C TYR A 518 32.53 10.94 10.20
N TYR A 519 31.57 10.06 9.92
CA TYR A 519 31.57 9.20 8.74
C TYR A 519 31.79 9.98 7.43
N PHE A 520 30.95 10.98 7.18
CA PHE A 520 31.04 11.76 5.95
C PHE A 520 32.37 12.52 5.86
N SER A 521 32.80 13.17 6.94
CA SER A 521 34.05 13.95 6.94
C SER A 521 35.29 13.06 6.75
N THR A 522 35.33 11.88 7.36
CA THR A 522 36.43 10.93 7.24
C THR A 522 36.48 10.32 5.84
N LEU A 523 35.33 9.97 5.25
CA LEU A 523 35.26 9.49 3.87
C LEU A 523 35.76 10.54 2.87
N GLU A 524 35.35 11.79 3.04
CA GLU A 524 35.82 12.90 2.18
C GLU A 524 37.33 13.12 2.30
N LYS A 525 37.88 13.10 3.53
CA LYS A 525 39.34 13.16 3.77
C LYS A 525 40.07 11.99 3.09
N ARG A 526 39.54 10.76 3.22
CA ARG A 526 40.11 9.55 2.61
C ARG A 526 40.12 9.60 1.09
N ILE A 527 39.02 10.06 0.48
CA ILE A 527 38.97 10.26 -0.98
C ILE A 527 39.91 11.38 -1.44
N ALA A 528 39.99 12.49 -0.69
CA ALA A 528 40.93 13.54 -1.01
C ALA A 528 42.37 13.01 -1.00
N TYR A 529 42.73 12.25 0.05
CA TYR A 529 44.05 11.62 0.16
C TYR A 529 44.30 10.56 -0.94
N ALA A 530 43.30 9.75 -1.29
CA ALA A 530 43.38 8.81 -2.40
C ALA A 530 43.82 9.52 -3.69
N LYS A 531 43.16 10.63 -4.05
CA LYS A 531 43.49 11.44 -5.22
C LYS A 531 44.93 11.99 -5.21
N LEU A 532 45.53 12.18 -4.03
CA LEU A 532 46.94 12.59 -3.91
C LEU A 532 47.91 11.46 -4.18
N LYS A 533 47.57 10.23 -3.76
CA LYS A 533 48.40 9.03 -3.95
C LYS A 533 48.33 8.48 -5.36
N GLY A 534 47.23 8.70 -6.06
CA GLY A 534 47.02 8.27 -7.43
C GLY A 534 45.60 7.76 -7.66
N GLN A 535 45.36 7.22 -8.84
CA GLN A 535 44.07 6.62 -9.20
C GLN A 535 43.98 5.18 -8.65
N SER A 536 42.77 4.59 -8.61
CA SER A 536 42.53 3.18 -8.26
C SER A 536 42.87 2.79 -6.81
N GLN A 537 42.66 3.71 -5.85
CA GLN A 537 43.02 3.52 -4.45
C GLN A 537 41.86 2.99 -3.60
N ILE A 538 42.18 2.20 -2.58
CA ILE A 538 41.23 1.82 -1.52
C ILE A 538 41.84 2.30 -0.20
N ILE A 539 41.14 3.17 0.52
CA ILE A 539 41.61 3.80 1.75
C ILE A 539 40.65 3.46 2.89
N ASP A 540 41.16 2.81 3.92
CA ASP A 540 40.45 2.47 5.16
C ASP A 540 41.20 3.02 6.39
N GLU A 541 40.80 2.56 7.59
CA GLU A 541 41.44 2.90 8.87
C GLU A 541 42.92 2.53 8.98
N SER A 542 43.41 1.56 8.19
CA SER A 542 44.81 1.13 8.26
C SER A 542 45.77 2.18 7.71
N ILE A 543 45.25 3.13 6.94
CA ILE A 543 46.02 4.20 6.31
C ILE A 543 45.89 5.47 7.16
N VAL A 544 46.98 5.83 7.83
CA VAL A 544 47.06 7.09 8.60
C VAL A 544 47.07 8.28 7.63
N ILE A 545 46.00 9.07 7.68
CA ILE A 545 45.91 10.34 6.95
C ILE A 545 46.49 11.42 7.86
N PRO A 546 47.45 12.24 7.39
CA PRO A 546 47.95 13.37 8.16
C PRO A 546 46.80 14.35 8.44
N ASP A 547 46.42 14.50 9.71
CA ASP A 547 45.19 15.20 10.12
C ASP A 547 45.33 16.74 10.15
N GLN A 548 46.51 17.27 9.81
CA GLN A 548 46.78 18.70 9.75
C GLN A 548 47.51 19.09 8.48
N ALA A 549 47.10 20.26 7.96
CA ALA A 549 47.92 21.16 7.14
C ALA A 549 49.41 20.99 7.46
N GLU A 550 50.28 20.53 6.55
CA GLU A 550 51.73 20.63 6.80
C GLU A 550 52.04 22.09 7.14
N GLY A 551 51.54 23.06 6.40
CA GLY A 551 51.61 24.50 6.72
C GLY A 551 50.68 25.32 5.83
N LEU A 552 50.57 26.62 6.07
CA LEU A 552 49.83 27.57 5.24
C LEU A 552 50.79 28.43 4.40
N ILE A 553 50.68 28.31 3.08
CA ILE A 553 51.49 29.07 2.11
C ILE A 553 50.66 30.23 1.56
N LEU A 554 51.26 31.42 1.47
CA LEU A 554 50.71 32.53 0.70
C LEU A 554 51.41 32.61 -0.67
N LEU A 555 50.63 32.43 -1.74
CA LEU A 555 51.10 32.60 -3.12
C LEU A 555 50.65 33.96 -3.66
N VAL A 556 51.62 34.80 -4.03
CA VAL A 556 51.38 36.14 -4.58
C VAL A 556 51.89 36.18 -6.01
N ASP A 557 50.98 36.19 -6.98
CA ASP A 557 51.32 36.31 -8.40
C ASP A 557 50.13 36.89 -9.16
N GLN A 558 50.36 37.80 -10.10
CA GLN A 558 49.30 38.36 -10.93
C GLN A 558 48.82 37.37 -12.01
N ASP A 559 49.67 36.42 -12.42
CA ASP A 559 49.31 35.38 -13.38
C ASP A 559 48.46 34.29 -12.70
N GLU A 560 47.17 34.27 -13.03
CA GLU A 560 46.21 33.31 -12.50
C GLU A 560 46.56 31.85 -12.86
N LEU A 561 47.12 31.59 -14.05
CA LEU A 561 47.49 30.24 -14.46
C LEU A 561 48.63 29.72 -13.59
N ASN A 562 49.65 30.56 -13.33
CA ASN A 562 50.75 30.18 -12.46
C ASN A 562 50.32 30.00 -11.00
N ARG A 563 49.48 30.92 -10.46
CA ARG A 563 48.91 30.77 -9.11
C ARG A 563 48.15 29.45 -8.96
N ASN A 564 47.28 29.14 -9.93
CA ASN A 564 46.46 27.93 -9.89
C ASN A 564 47.29 26.64 -10.04
N MET A 565 48.36 26.67 -10.83
CA MET A 565 49.30 25.56 -10.93
C MET A 565 49.98 25.29 -9.60
N LEU A 566 50.59 26.31 -8.99
CA LEU A 566 51.29 26.20 -7.69
C LEU A 566 50.32 25.84 -6.55
N TYR A 567 49.11 26.41 -6.55
CA TYR A 567 48.03 26.03 -5.62
C TYR A 567 47.79 24.52 -5.63
N ARG A 568 47.62 23.94 -6.82
CA ARG A 568 47.37 22.49 -6.99
C ARG A 568 48.57 21.67 -6.52
N ILE A 569 49.80 22.11 -6.83
CA ILE A 569 51.03 21.43 -6.41
C ILE A 569 51.13 21.36 -4.88
N PHE A 570 50.96 22.49 -4.19
CA PHE A 570 51.09 22.54 -2.73
C PHE A 570 49.92 21.87 -2.01
N LYS A 571 48.69 22.03 -2.51
CA LYS A 571 47.54 21.26 -2.01
C LYS A 571 47.76 19.75 -2.15
N ARG A 572 48.44 19.31 -3.23
CA ARG A 572 48.74 17.88 -3.44
C ARG A 572 49.69 17.28 -2.41
N ILE A 573 50.50 18.10 -1.76
CA ILE A 573 51.45 17.66 -0.73
C ILE A 573 51.00 18.08 0.66
N ASN A 574 49.67 18.23 0.85
CA ASN A 574 49.05 18.52 2.13
C ASN A 574 49.48 19.86 2.75
N PHE A 575 49.72 20.91 1.94
CA PHE A 575 49.79 22.28 2.45
C PHE A 575 48.47 23.01 2.19
N ASP A 576 48.08 23.88 3.11
CA ASP A 576 47.08 24.89 2.80
C ASP A 576 47.70 26.03 2.02
N VAL A 577 46.89 26.66 1.18
CA VAL A 577 47.35 27.70 0.28
C VAL A 577 46.31 28.81 0.24
N VAL A 578 46.76 30.04 0.45
CA VAL A 578 45.99 31.26 0.19
C VAL A 578 46.61 32.00 -0.97
N LEU A 579 45.77 32.56 -1.82
CA LEU A 579 46.17 33.22 -3.05
C LEU A 579 46.00 34.73 -2.89
N ALA A 580 46.92 35.49 -3.45
CA ALA A 580 46.79 36.92 -3.64
C ALA A 580 47.27 37.30 -5.04
N ASP A 581 46.59 38.26 -5.67
CA ASP A 581 47.00 38.80 -6.98
C ASP A 581 47.86 40.07 -6.86
N SER A 582 47.94 40.63 -5.65
CA SER A 582 48.56 41.93 -5.39
C SER A 582 49.19 42.00 -4.00
N VAL A 583 50.16 42.90 -3.85
CA VAL A 583 50.84 43.17 -2.56
C VAL A 583 49.86 43.56 -1.46
N VAL A 584 48.84 44.36 -1.80
CA VAL A 584 47.85 44.85 -0.84
C VAL A 584 47.00 43.68 -0.29
N GLU A 585 46.50 42.82 -1.17
CA GLU A 585 45.76 41.63 -0.77
C GLU A 585 46.63 40.66 0.05
N ALA A 586 47.86 40.43 -0.41
CA ALA A 586 48.83 39.58 0.28
C ALA A 586 49.06 40.04 1.72
N PHE A 587 49.30 41.34 1.92
CA PHE A 587 49.54 41.88 3.26
C PHE A 587 48.30 41.78 4.17
N GLN A 588 47.09 42.00 3.63
CA GLN A 588 45.85 41.79 4.38
C GLN A 588 45.67 40.32 4.82
N LEU A 589 46.09 39.36 3.99
CA LEU A 589 46.02 37.94 4.32
C LEU A 589 47.05 37.55 5.39
N ILE A 590 48.26 38.10 5.35
CA ILE A 590 49.29 37.93 6.40
C ILE A 590 48.76 38.45 7.75
N GLN A 591 48.01 39.55 7.76
CA GLN A 591 47.44 40.09 9.00
C GLN A 591 46.31 39.24 9.58
N LYS A 592 45.57 38.51 8.73
CA LYS A 592 44.39 37.73 9.13
C LYS A 592 44.69 36.27 9.44
N ARG A 593 45.78 35.72 8.91
CA ARG A 593 46.09 34.28 8.97
C ARG A 593 47.54 34.07 9.35
N LYS A 594 47.82 32.98 10.09
CA LYS A 594 49.20 32.57 10.39
C LYS A 594 49.83 31.92 9.16
N ILE A 595 50.58 32.70 8.40
CA ILE A 595 51.30 32.23 7.20
C ILE A 595 52.65 31.62 7.61
N ASP A 596 52.94 30.42 7.12
CA ASP A 596 54.20 29.72 7.39
C ASP A 596 55.28 30.00 6.34
N VAL A 597 54.90 30.28 5.08
CA VAL A 597 55.82 30.66 3.99
C VAL A 597 55.10 31.58 2.99
N VAL A 598 55.77 32.63 2.53
CA VAL A 598 55.31 33.49 1.42
C VAL A 598 56.11 33.16 0.16
N ILE A 599 55.41 32.98 -0.95
CA ILE A 599 56.01 32.86 -2.29
C ILE A 599 55.44 33.99 -3.14
N SER A 600 56.27 34.95 -3.53
CA SER A 600 55.86 36.13 -4.29
C SER A 600 56.58 36.21 -5.63
N GLU A 601 55.85 36.53 -6.69
CA GLU A 601 56.46 37.05 -7.91
C GLU A 601 57.10 38.42 -7.62
N ILE A 602 58.25 38.69 -8.25
CA ILE A 602 58.94 39.98 -8.13
C ILE A 602 58.12 41.06 -8.83
N ASN A 603 57.73 40.81 -10.08
CA ASN A 603 57.04 41.79 -10.91
C ASN A 603 55.52 41.62 -10.79
N LEU A 604 54.88 42.43 -9.94
CA LEU A 604 53.42 42.57 -9.89
C LEU A 604 53.02 43.96 -10.41
N SER A 605 51.77 44.12 -10.86
CA SER A 605 51.31 45.28 -11.62
C SER A 605 51.57 46.66 -10.96
N LYS A 606 51.18 46.84 -9.70
CA LYS A 606 51.18 48.14 -9.01
C LYS A 606 52.32 48.32 -8.01
N MET A 607 52.78 47.23 -7.42
CA MET A 607 53.80 47.19 -6.38
C MET A 607 54.64 45.93 -6.59
N ASP A 608 55.95 46.00 -6.43
CA ASP A 608 56.81 44.82 -6.61
C ASP A 608 56.83 43.92 -5.35
N GLY A 609 57.24 42.66 -5.50
CA GLY A 609 57.35 41.71 -4.40
C GLY A 609 58.34 42.14 -3.32
N PHE A 610 59.31 43.01 -3.63
CA PHE A 610 60.23 43.58 -2.66
C PHE A 610 59.52 44.55 -1.71
N GLN A 611 58.55 45.32 -2.19
CA GLN A 611 57.72 46.17 -1.33
C GLN A 611 56.91 45.34 -0.32
N LEU A 612 56.38 44.18 -0.73
CA LEU A 612 55.71 43.27 0.21
C LEU A 612 56.66 42.83 1.34
N LYS A 613 57.88 42.40 1.00
CA LYS A 613 58.88 42.00 2.00
C LYS A 613 59.29 43.18 2.90
N MET A 614 59.44 44.38 2.35
CA MET A 614 59.72 45.58 3.13
C MET A 614 58.60 45.87 4.16
N MET A 615 57.34 45.80 3.73
CA MET A 615 56.17 45.95 4.63
C MET A 615 56.14 44.87 5.72
N MET A 616 56.54 43.63 5.40
CA MET A 616 56.65 42.55 6.38
C MET A 616 57.77 42.82 7.40
N ASN A 617 58.92 43.34 6.94
CA ASN A 617 60.08 43.64 7.79
C ASN A 617 59.83 44.82 8.76
N GLU A 618 58.93 45.74 8.41
CA GLU A 618 58.46 46.80 9.32
C GLU A 618 57.64 46.25 10.51
N SER A 619 57.10 45.03 10.39
CA SER A 619 56.33 44.37 11.43
C SER A 619 57.17 43.36 12.22
N LYS A 620 57.26 43.56 13.54
CA LYS A 620 57.89 42.60 14.46
C LYS A 620 57.25 41.21 14.43
N THR A 621 56.02 41.08 13.94
CA THR A 621 55.28 39.80 13.89
C THR A 621 55.53 39.03 12.60
N TYR A 622 55.82 39.70 11.48
CA TYR A 622 55.83 39.07 10.15
C TYR A 622 57.21 39.00 9.51
N HIS A 623 58.19 39.74 10.05
CA HIS A 623 59.55 39.80 9.50
C HIS A 623 60.26 38.44 9.40
N GLU A 624 59.96 37.51 10.33
CA GLU A 624 60.54 36.15 10.38
C GLU A 624 59.85 35.15 9.45
N ILE A 625 58.74 35.50 8.80
CA ILE A 625 58.07 34.55 7.89
C ILE A 625 58.98 34.33 6.67
N PRO A 626 59.35 33.07 6.34
CA PRO A 626 60.13 32.76 5.16
C PRO A 626 59.54 33.34 3.89
N PHE A 627 60.38 33.99 3.09
CA PHE A 627 59.98 34.71 1.88
C PHE A 627 60.78 34.23 0.68
N ILE A 628 60.10 33.52 -0.21
CA ILE A 628 60.64 33.05 -1.49
C ILE A 628 60.15 33.98 -2.59
N MET A 629 61.07 34.47 -3.41
CA MET A 629 60.75 35.18 -4.64
C MET A 629 60.87 34.28 -5.85
N VAL A 630 59.97 34.47 -6.80
CA VAL A 630 60.03 33.84 -8.12
C VAL A 630 60.01 34.92 -9.19
N SER A 631 60.76 34.75 -10.29
CA SER A 631 60.70 35.71 -11.39
C SER A 631 61.15 35.15 -12.73
N HIS A 632 60.58 35.65 -13.82
CA HIS A 632 61.05 35.39 -15.20
C HIS A 632 62.37 36.08 -15.54
N ASN A 633 62.84 37.03 -14.72
CA ASN A 633 64.06 37.78 -14.99
C ASN A 633 64.92 37.90 -13.72
N LYS A 634 65.73 36.87 -13.46
CA LYS A 634 66.62 36.82 -12.29
C LYS A 634 67.93 37.57 -12.60
N THR A 635 67.93 38.88 -12.37
CA THR A 635 69.11 39.74 -12.56
C THR A 635 69.99 39.80 -11.31
N ILE A 636 71.27 40.19 -11.48
CA ILE A 636 72.19 40.45 -10.37
C ILE A 636 71.63 41.54 -9.43
N ASP A 637 70.96 42.55 -9.97
CA ASP A 637 70.38 43.63 -9.16
C ASP A 637 69.20 43.15 -8.32
N ASN A 638 68.34 42.26 -8.85
CA ASN A 638 67.26 41.65 -8.08
C ASN A 638 67.82 40.78 -6.93
N ILE A 639 68.92 40.06 -7.15
CA ILE A 639 69.60 39.29 -6.11
C ILE A 639 70.18 40.20 -5.04
N ARG A 640 70.87 41.28 -5.43
CA ARG A 640 71.40 42.28 -4.48
C ARG A 640 70.29 42.91 -3.64
N ARG A 641 69.19 43.31 -4.27
CA ARG A 641 68.03 43.90 -3.58
C ARG A 641 67.36 42.91 -2.64
N GLY A 642 67.23 41.63 -3.03
CA GLY A 642 66.69 40.59 -2.17
C GLY A 642 67.55 40.33 -0.94
N ASN A 643 68.88 40.27 -1.10
CA ASN A 643 69.81 40.10 0.02
C ASN A 643 69.74 41.27 1.02
N LEU A 644 69.54 42.51 0.55
CA LEU A 644 69.38 43.68 1.42
C LEU A 644 68.07 43.68 2.22
N LEU A 645 67.08 42.89 1.79
CA LEU A 645 65.75 42.79 2.40
C LEU A 645 65.52 41.46 3.13
N ASP A 646 66.58 40.66 3.31
CA ASP A 646 66.52 39.34 3.93
C ASP A 646 65.49 38.42 3.25
N VAL A 647 65.51 38.38 1.91
CA VAL A 647 64.76 37.39 1.12
C VAL A 647 65.49 36.05 1.17
N ASP A 648 64.81 34.99 1.58
CA ASP A 648 65.43 33.67 1.83
C ASP A 648 65.88 32.97 0.55
N LEU A 649 65.14 33.15 -0.55
CA LEU A 649 65.44 32.50 -1.83
C LEU A 649 64.84 33.25 -3.01
N ILE A 650 65.59 33.35 -4.10
CA ILE A 650 65.09 33.84 -5.39
C ILE A 650 65.26 32.74 -6.45
N LEU A 651 64.15 32.26 -7.02
CA LEU A 651 64.11 31.28 -8.10
C LEU A 651 63.77 31.94 -9.43
N GLU A 652 64.35 31.41 -10.50
CA GLU A 652 64.04 31.82 -11.87
C GLU A 652 62.91 30.96 -12.44
N LYS A 653 61.96 31.57 -13.15
CA LYS A 653 60.90 30.86 -13.87
C LYS A 653 61.44 30.42 -15.25
N PRO A 654 61.14 29.20 -15.73
CA PRO A 654 60.16 28.25 -15.20
C PRO A 654 60.66 27.50 -13.96
N ILE A 655 59.79 27.41 -12.94
CA ILE A 655 60.12 26.77 -11.67
C ILE A 655 59.97 25.26 -11.82
N ILE A 656 60.97 24.51 -11.33
CA ILE A 656 60.85 23.06 -11.13
C ILE A 656 60.06 22.83 -9.83
N PRO A 657 58.84 22.26 -9.88
CA PRO A 657 57.97 22.11 -8.71
C PRO A 657 58.64 21.42 -7.52
N GLU A 658 59.39 20.34 -7.78
CA GLU A 658 60.06 19.52 -6.78
C GLU A 658 61.15 20.30 -6.04
N GLU A 659 61.87 21.19 -6.73
CA GLU A 659 62.86 22.08 -6.12
C GLU A 659 62.20 23.04 -5.14
N LEU A 660 61.14 23.72 -5.60
CA LEU A 660 60.41 24.69 -4.79
C LEU A 660 59.77 24.03 -3.56
N ILE A 661 59.16 22.85 -3.71
CA ILE A 661 58.62 22.05 -2.59
C ILE A 661 59.71 21.76 -1.55
N GLY A 662 60.88 21.33 -2.00
CA GLY A 662 62.01 21.02 -1.12
C GLY A 662 62.46 22.24 -0.30
N HIS A 663 62.50 23.42 -0.91
CA HIS A 663 62.81 24.66 -0.19
C HIS A 663 61.75 25.05 0.82
N VAL A 664 60.47 25.00 0.44
CA VAL A 664 59.35 25.32 1.33
C VAL A 664 59.34 24.44 2.58
N LYS A 665 59.50 23.11 2.42
CA LYS A 665 59.55 22.19 3.57
C LYS A 665 60.71 22.50 4.51
N ARG A 666 61.92 22.72 3.97
CA ARG A 666 63.12 23.05 4.76
C ARG A 666 62.99 24.38 5.53
N MET A 667 62.45 25.41 4.87
CA MET A 667 62.30 26.73 5.48
C MET A 667 61.31 26.70 6.64
N LYS A 668 60.18 26.03 6.45
CA LYS A 668 59.19 25.85 7.51
C LYS A 668 59.75 25.10 8.72
N GLU A 669 60.55 24.04 8.52
CA GLU A 669 61.15 23.28 9.63
C GLU A 669 62.13 24.11 10.46
N ARG A 670 62.90 24.99 9.81
CA ARG A 670 63.84 25.90 10.49
C ARG A 670 63.17 26.90 11.43
N HIS A 671 61.95 27.33 11.13
CA HIS A 671 61.20 28.29 11.95
C HIS A 671 60.31 27.65 13.03
N LYS A 672 60.27 26.31 13.12
CA LYS A 672 59.65 25.59 14.24
C LYS A 672 60.62 25.34 15.41
N SER A 673 61.93 25.50 15.17
CA SER A 673 63.03 25.31 16.13
C SER A 673 63.41 26.66 16.72
#